data_AF-A0A1J4Q5S7-F1
#
_entry.id   AF-A0A1J4Q5S7-F1
#
_cell.length_a   1.000
_cell.length_b   1.000
_cell.length_c   1.000
_cell.angle_alpha   90.00
_cell.angle_beta   90.00
_cell.angle_gamma   90.00
#
_symmetry.space_group_name_H-M   'P 1'
#
loop_
_entity.id
_entity.type
_entity.pdbx_description
1 polymer ?
#
loop_
_entity_poly.entity_id
_entity_poly.type
_entity_poly.pdbx_seq_one_letter_code
_entity_poly.pdbx_strand_id
1 'polypeptide(L)'
;MSAPSHDSQVRNHLDGARHLLGTWPGRFRYPEVLALLARRRASYGPEDAVELARAVLARLGGRPVGVVCEELLERGEFDAAEYLLAGCGELRPYDADRLARQLESLRVRAAELVRQRLAALARRAQGAGVAWRDDPAEAEALVAEARSGRPRVVARLDALADDVERRVADAAGELTALLIPVEGAGAEGRAAARVRALLDAGELVAARALLNREPPGAPIPEGMTAPPVWKAEWDPRQFLDFHLNPGRLRPPAFVDWRAADREGQELLAAYGGLEHDPSAEAAAGFARALCRFLGAPPGPMTATPVEHSFFHLAFLDGLFGGPALSRLHPTGRVDLYVGGPGAVGLPDTGGDERPCVVVGPQVEPSGYTDRRPAAVLSLRDLLCLVVLTDVPDRAAALLGVLAPQWPVSALAGHSGAELGRILGGEADVAWRTLRWISRLSLGCGPAAVQAMEHCTGMDPHLLLVMLRYAQDPVGGTGPVRRWAAAEGGWQRDEALTHALREELVARCGGPAAEAAWWAALAASDAVGGQVGREEAADMAEACGAESRVRERVRAAVDDLVRRGLLTVVPDGGELRVPLGGVVRALRAEAEQQLTVLLGRLALEREERRDGPKAWHLNRYATVPVYSRLRETPTAFEEFAEEARLQLAEADVDPSGRPGTGPAVLLGSLGPEFEEAHPHVRLDVRCPPGLRVAVPEPVLRAVLYEVMDNAGEALAGQGGVLQILVERESPEVLVVLRDSGPGLPERARSRPARIFGPAWTTRGEGRGRGLHRVRRYLQSCATDEVSADIEVLDPDNRALTGAAFRLVLPESEDAPP
;
A
#
# COMPACT_ATOMS: atom_id res chain seq x y z
N MET A 1 22.50 31.42 80.96
CA MET A 1 21.40 31.91 80.08
C MET A 1 22.05 32.73 78.98
N SER A 2 22.28 32.11 77.82
CA SER A 2 22.92 32.81 76.68
C SER A 2 21.87 33.63 75.94
N ALA A 3 22.15 34.92 75.70
CA ALA A 3 21.27 35.80 74.95
C ALA A 3 21.12 35.26 73.51
N PRO A 4 19.91 35.27 72.92
CA PRO A 4 19.69 34.80 71.56
C PRO A 4 20.52 35.63 70.56
N SER A 5 21.04 34.98 69.52
CA SER A 5 21.82 35.65 68.47
C SER A 5 20.99 36.74 67.79
N HIS A 6 21.65 37.77 67.25
CA HIS A 6 21.00 38.90 66.58
C HIS A 6 20.01 38.42 65.49
N ASP A 7 20.34 37.37 64.74
CA ASP A 7 19.44 36.76 63.73
C ASP A 7 18.20 36.09 64.35
N SER A 8 18.34 35.47 65.53
CA SER A 8 17.22 34.87 66.26
C SER A 8 16.29 35.94 66.84
N GLN A 9 16.83 37.07 67.30
CA GLN A 9 16.02 38.19 67.77
C GLN A 9 15.28 38.87 66.61
N VAL A 10 15.95 39.09 65.48
CA VAL A 10 15.34 39.68 64.28
C VAL A 10 14.19 38.80 63.75
N ARG A 11 14.36 37.47 63.68
CA ARG A 11 13.26 36.55 63.29
C ARG A 11 12.06 36.63 64.23
N ASN A 12 12.27 36.61 65.54
CA ASN A 12 11.19 36.71 66.53
C ASN A 12 10.42 38.04 66.43
N HIS A 13 11.12 39.15 66.17
CA HIS A 13 10.47 40.45 65.96
C HIS A 13 9.64 40.50 64.66
N LEU A 14 10.10 39.82 63.61
CA LEU A 14 9.41 39.78 62.31
C LEU A 14 8.17 38.87 62.34
N ASP A 15 8.22 37.73 63.04
CA ASP A 15 7.03 36.89 63.27
C ASP A 15 5.97 37.61 64.10
N GLY A 16 6.40 38.39 65.10
CA GLY A 16 5.54 39.29 65.86
C GLY A 16 4.89 40.37 64.98
N ALA A 17 5.63 40.96 64.04
CA ALA A 17 5.09 41.92 63.08
C ALA A 17 4.03 41.29 62.16
N ARG A 18 4.26 40.07 61.66
CA ARG A 18 3.27 39.34 60.85
C ARG A 18 1.99 39.07 61.63
N HIS A 19 2.10 38.69 62.90
CA HIS A 19 0.95 38.48 63.79
C HIS A 19 0.17 39.78 64.05
N LEU A 20 0.88 40.89 64.28
CA LEU A 20 0.27 42.22 64.44
C LEU A 20 -0.46 42.67 63.17
N LEU A 21 0.13 42.48 62.00
CA LEU A 21 -0.50 42.83 60.73
C LEU A 21 -1.71 41.94 60.43
N GLY A 22 -1.66 40.66 60.81
CA GLY A 22 -2.77 39.72 60.65
C GLY A 22 -3.97 40.07 61.54
N THR A 23 -3.74 40.70 62.69
CA THR A 23 -4.80 41.14 63.63
C THR A 23 -5.26 42.58 63.37
N TRP A 24 -4.48 43.38 62.64
CA TRP A 24 -4.81 44.78 62.33
C TRP A 24 -6.02 44.90 61.38
N PRO A 25 -7.15 45.51 61.79
CA PRO A 25 -8.35 45.61 60.96
C PRO A 25 -8.12 46.37 59.64
N GLY A 26 -7.25 47.38 59.64
CA GLY A 26 -6.94 48.21 58.46
C GLY A 26 -6.16 47.50 57.36
N ARG A 27 -5.67 46.27 57.58
CA ARG A 27 -4.83 45.51 56.64
C ARG A 27 -5.48 45.32 55.26
N PHE A 28 -6.80 45.22 55.20
CA PHE A 28 -7.55 45.02 53.94
C PHE A 28 -7.47 46.19 52.96
N ARG A 29 -6.97 47.34 53.42
CA ARG A 29 -6.82 48.56 52.61
C ARG A 29 -5.47 48.66 51.90
N TYR A 30 -4.59 47.67 52.08
CA TYR A 30 -3.21 47.66 51.62
C TYR A 30 -2.87 46.33 50.91
N PRO A 31 -2.79 46.31 49.56
CA PRO A 31 -2.57 45.06 48.84
C PRO A 31 -1.19 44.44 49.10
N GLU A 32 -0.15 45.25 49.32
CA GLU A 32 1.19 44.70 49.63
C GLU A 32 1.20 43.94 50.97
N VAL A 33 0.43 44.43 51.96
CA VAL A 33 0.26 43.76 53.25
C VAL A 33 -0.48 42.43 53.06
N LEU A 34 -1.52 42.40 52.24
CA LEU A 34 -2.31 41.19 51.97
C LEU A 34 -1.53 40.15 51.14
N ALA A 35 -0.84 40.59 50.08
CA ALA A 35 0.02 39.76 49.26
C ALA A 35 1.08 39.08 50.12
N LEU A 36 1.67 39.82 51.05
CA LEU A 36 2.64 39.33 52.02
C LEU A 36 2.03 38.34 53.02
N LEU A 37 0.88 38.64 53.61
CA LEU A 37 0.22 37.77 54.60
C LEU A 37 -0.19 36.43 53.99
N ALA A 38 -0.57 36.44 52.71
CA ALA A 38 -0.93 35.25 51.93
C ALA A 38 0.28 34.39 51.51
N ARG A 39 1.53 34.89 51.56
CA ARG A 39 2.71 34.08 51.19
C ARG A 39 2.94 32.96 52.21
N ARG A 40 2.97 31.70 51.77
CA ARG A 40 3.31 30.51 52.58
C ARG A 40 4.82 30.32 52.88
N ARG A 41 5.69 31.31 52.67
CA ARG A 41 7.14 31.18 52.98
C ARG A 41 7.40 31.26 54.50
N ALA A 42 8.35 30.45 54.94
CA ALA A 42 8.75 30.27 56.35
C ALA A 42 9.84 31.25 56.85
N SER A 43 10.24 32.24 56.06
CA SER A 43 11.33 33.14 56.43
C SER A 43 11.09 34.54 55.88
N TYR A 44 10.92 35.49 56.79
CA TYR A 44 10.75 36.92 56.54
C TYR A 44 12.12 37.60 56.58
N GLY A 45 12.50 38.34 55.53
CA GLY A 45 13.76 39.08 55.50
C GLY A 45 13.61 40.50 56.06
N PRO A 46 14.72 41.15 56.47
CA PRO A 46 14.71 42.56 56.85
C PRO A 46 14.31 43.50 55.68
N GLU A 47 14.53 43.08 54.43
CA GLU A 47 14.09 43.82 53.24
C GLU A 47 12.57 43.83 53.07
N ASP A 48 11.89 42.69 53.34
CA ASP A 48 10.42 42.58 53.29
C ASP A 48 9.75 43.54 54.31
N ALA A 49 10.37 43.72 55.48
CA ALA A 49 9.87 44.62 56.53
C ALA A 49 9.98 46.10 56.13
N VAL A 50 11.07 46.47 55.44
CA VAL A 50 11.27 47.83 54.92
C VAL A 50 10.30 48.11 53.77
N GLU A 51 10.10 47.16 52.86
CA GLU A 51 9.15 47.28 51.76
C GLU A 51 7.72 47.43 52.28
N LEU A 52 7.34 46.63 53.27
CA LEU A 52 6.05 46.71 53.94
C LEU A 52 5.87 48.05 54.67
N ALA A 53 6.89 48.51 55.41
CA ALA A 53 6.85 49.80 56.10
C ALA A 53 6.69 50.95 55.09
N ARG A 54 7.42 50.89 53.96
CA ARG A 54 7.24 51.86 52.85
C ARG A 54 5.84 51.78 52.26
N ALA A 55 5.29 50.59 52.05
CA ALA A 55 3.95 50.43 51.47
C ALA A 55 2.84 51.01 52.37
N VAL A 56 2.97 50.85 53.69
CA VAL A 56 2.05 51.42 54.68
C VAL A 56 2.23 52.95 54.78
N LEU A 57 3.49 53.43 54.84
CA LEU A 57 3.81 54.85 54.97
C LEU A 57 3.53 55.66 53.70
N ALA A 58 3.71 55.08 52.52
CA ALA A 58 3.49 55.76 51.24
C ALA A 58 2.03 56.16 51.02
N ARG A 59 1.07 55.55 51.75
CA ARG A 59 -0.37 55.79 51.59
C ARG A 59 -1.10 55.79 52.94
N LEU A 60 -0.86 56.84 53.72
CA LEU A 60 -1.59 57.14 54.95
C LEU A 60 -3.10 57.26 54.66
N GLY A 61 -3.92 56.36 55.22
CA GLY A 61 -5.39 56.32 55.04
C GLY A 61 -5.92 55.11 54.26
N GLY A 62 -5.06 54.39 53.54
CA GLY A 62 -5.42 53.16 52.81
C GLY A 62 -6.35 53.39 51.61
N ARG A 63 -6.74 52.31 50.92
CA ARG A 63 -7.64 52.35 49.76
C ARG A 63 -8.98 51.66 50.04
N PRO A 64 -10.05 51.98 49.28
CA PRO A 64 -11.30 51.23 49.34
C PRO A 64 -11.06 49.74 49.06
N VAL A 65 -11.62 48.88 49.90
CA VAL A 65 -11.36 47.43 49.88
C VAL A 65 -11.71 46.80 48.52
N GLY A 66 -12.77 47.26 47.86
CA GLY A 66 -13.14 46.79 46.51
C GLY A 66 -12.05 47.03 45.46
N VAL A 67 -11.44 48.22 45.46
CA VAL A 67 -10.33 48.58 44.54
C VAL A 67 -9.08 47.76 44.86
N VAL A 68 -8.82 47.49 46.14
CA VAL A 68 -7.70 46.64 46.56
C VAL A 68 -7.90 45.20 46.07
N CYS A 69 -9.11 44.65 46.18
CA CYS A 69 -9.42 43.32 45.68
C CYS A 69 -9.27 43.25 44.15
N GLU A 70 -9.81 44.21 43.40
CA GLU A 70 -9.67 44.29 41.94
C GLU A 70 -8.19 44.34 41.51
N GLU A 71 -7.38 45.17 42.17
CA GLU A 71 -5.93 45.25 41.92
C GLU A 71 -5.20 43.93 42.23
N LEU A 72 -5.55 43.22 43.31
CA LEU A 72 -4.97 41.90 43.61
C LEU A 72 -5.34 40.86 42.55
N LEU A 73 -6.57 40.90 42.04
CA LEU A 73 -7.00 40.05 40.93
C LEU A 73 -6.27 40.37 39.62
N GLU A 74 -6.05 41.65 39.32
CA GLU A 74 -5.27 42.11 38.16
C GLU A 74 -3.80 41.68 38.25
N ARG A 75 -3.19 41.79 39.44
CA ARG A 75 -1.83 41.32 39.73
C ARG A 75 -1.70 39.79 39.76
N GLY A 76 -2.83 39.07 39.84
CA GLY A 76 -2.86 37.61 39.92
C GLY A 76 -2.44 37.06 41.29
N GLU A 77 -2.63 37.83 42.36
CA GLU A 77 -2.37 37.45 43.75
C GLU A 77 -3.65 36.84 44.37
N PHE A 78 -4.02 35.64 43.92
CA PHE A 78 -5.34 35.03 44.17
C PHE A 78 -5.59 34.67 45.64
N ASP A 79 -4.59 34.13 46.33
CA ASP A 79 -4.71 33.81 47.77
C ASP A 79 -4.91 35.07 48.63
N ALA A 80 -4.31 36.20 48.24
CA ALA A 80 -4.49 37.47 48.93
C ALA A 80 -5.91 38.04 48.71
N ALA A 81 -6.45 37.87 47.50
CA ALA A 81 -7.84 38.22 47.19
C ALA A 81 -8.84 37.33 47.94
N GLU A 82 -8.59 36.01 48.01
CA GLU A 82 -9.41 35.07 48.78
C GLU A 82 -9.38 35.40 50.29
N TYR A 83 -8.21 35.68 50.84
CA TYR A 83 -8.05 36.08 52.23
C TYR A 83 -8.81 37.38 52.56
N LEU A 84 -8.79 38.36 51.63
CA LEU A 84 -9.58 39.58 51.76
C LEU A 84 -11.09 39.28 51.73
N LEU A 85 -11.56 38.50 50.75
CA LEU A 85 -12.99 38.18 50.58
C LEU A 85 -13.55 37.37 51.76
N ALA A 86 -12.76 36.48 52.36
CA ALA A 86 -13.18 35.68 53.50
C ALA A 86 -13.17 36.45 54.83
N GLY A 87 -12.29 37.44 54.98
CA GLY A 87 -12.01 38.11 56.26
C GLY A 87 -12.52 39.54 56.40
N CYS A 88 -12.97 40.19 55.32
CA CYS A 88 -13.35 41.60 55.33
C CYS A 88 -14.87 41.82 55.41
N GLY A 89 -15.33 42.49 56.47
CA GLY A 89 -16.73 42.88 56.65
C GLY A 89 -17.12 44.22 56.01
N GLU A 90 -16.20 44.94 55.36
CA GLU A 90 -16.46 46.27 54.77
C GLU A 90 -17.10 46.20 53.36
N LEU A 91 -17.11 45.01 52.73
CA LEU A 91 -17.70 44.81 51.40
C LEU A 91 -19.21 44.54 51.49
N ARG A 92 -19.98 45.10 50.56
CA ARG A 92 -21.40 44.74 50.40
C ARG A 92 -21.52 43.30 49.90
N PRO A 93 -22.54 42.53 50.34
CA PRO A 93 -22.71 41.12 49.92
C PRO A 93 -22.68 40.91 48.40
N TYR A 94 -23.36 41.78 47.65
CA TYR A 94 -23.39 41.73 46.19
C TYR A 94 -22.01 41.92 45.54
N ASP A 95 -21.21 42.86 46.06
CA ASP A 95 -19.87 43.15 45.53
C ASP A 95 -18.89 42.02 45.87
N ALA A 96 -19.01 41.42 47.07
CA ALA A 96 -18.23 40.26 47.48
C ALA A 96 -18.52 39.03 46.59
N ASP A 97 -19.79 38.73 46.31
CA ASP A 97 -20.19 37.62 45.42
C ASP A 97 -19.71 37.83 43.97
N ARG A 98 -19.78 39.07 43.47
CA ARG A 98 -19.26 39.42 42.13
C ARG A 98 -17.76 39.17 42.05
N LEU A 99 -16.99 39.66 43.03
CA LEU A 99 -15.54 39.51 43.08
C LEU A 99 -15.10 38.06 43.33
N ALA A 100 -15.84 37.29 44.12
CA ALA A 100 -15.59 35.86 44.33
C ALA A 100 -15.78 35.05 43.03
N ARG A 101 -16.83 35.33 42.25
CA ARG A 101 -17.01 34.71 40.92
C ARG A 101 -15.91 35.10 39.95
N GLN A 102 -15.48 36.36 39.98
CA GLN A 102 -14.36 36.84 39.15
C GLN A 102 -13.04 36.16 39.53
N LEU A 103 -12.77 35.99 40.82
CA LEU A 103 -11.60 35.25 41.33
C LEU A 103 -11.58 33.81 40.83
N GLU A 104 -12.68 33.07 40.98
CA GLU A 104 -12.73 31.67 40.53
C GLU A 104 -12.57 31.55 39.01
N SER A 105 -13.20 32.45 38.23
CA SER A 105 -12.99 32.53 36.78
C SER A 105 -11.51 32.75 36.41
N LEU A 106 -10.82 33.65 37.11
CA LEU A 106 -9.41 33.94 36.87
C LEU A 106 -8.49 32.79 37.30
N ARG A 107 -8.83 32.05 38.36
CA ARG A 107 -8.12 30.84 38.82
C ARG A 107 -8.24 29.71 37.81
N VAL A 108 -9.45 29.44 37.29
CA VAL A 108 -9.67 28.44 36.23
C VAL A 108 -8.90 28.82 34.98
N ARG A 109 -8.96 30.09 34.55
CA ARG A 109 -8.21 30.57 33.38
C ARG A 109 -6.68 30.46 33.57
N ALA A 110 -6.18 30.73 34.77
CA ALA A 110 -4.75 30.60 35.07
C ALA A 110 -4.29 29.14 35.02
N ALA A 111 -5.03 28.23 35.66
CA ALA A 111 -4.79 26.79 35.58
C ALA A 111 -4.79 26.28 34.13
N GLU A 112 -5.75 26.71 33.32
CA GLU A 112 -5.85 26.31 31.93
C GLU A 112 -4.67 26.83 31.08
N LEU A 113 -4.24 28.07 31.30
CA LEU A 113 -3.07 28.63 30.61
C LEU A 113 -1.79 27.81 30.90
N VAL A 114 -1.62 27.34 32.14
CA VAL A 114 -0.49 26.47 32.51
C VAL A 114 -0.55 25.15 31.76
N ARG A 115 -1.71 24.48 31.72
CA ARG A 115 -1.88 23.22 30.97
C ARG A 115 -1.56 23.41 29.49
N GLN A 116 -2.08 24.48 28.88
CA GLN A 116 -1.82 24.81 27.48
C GLN A 116 -0.34 25.04 27.23
N ARG A 117 0.35 25.73 28.14
CA ARG A 117 1.78 26.02 28.00
C ARG A 117 2.65 24.77 28.19
N LEU A 118 2.35 23.93 29.19
CA LEU A 118 3.01 22.63 29.35
C LEU A 118 2.78 21.73 28.12
N ALA A 119 1.56 21.66 27.60
CA ALA A 119 1.27 20.90 26.39
C ALA A 119 2.00 21.47 25.17
N ALA A 120 2.17 22.78 25.07
CA ALA A 120 2.96 23.41 24.00
C ALA A 120 4.45 23.07 24.11
N LEU A 121 5.02 23.10 25.32
CA LEU A 121 6.40 22.69 25.58
C LEU A 121 6.63 21.21 25.30
N ALA A 122 5.70 20.34 25.70
CA ALA A 122 5.73 18.92 25.39
C ALA A 122 5.71 18.68 23.88
N ARG A 123 4.80 19.33 23.15
CA ARG A 123 4.76 19.27 21.68
C ARG A 123 6.06 19.78 21.05
N ARG A 124 6.63 20.86 21.59
CA ARG A 124 7.90 21.42 21.11
C ARG A 124 9.06 20.44 21.29
N ALA A 125 9.19 19.85 22.48
CA ALA A 125 10.19 18.84 22.78
C ALA A 125 10.01 17.59 21.90
N GLN A 126 8.77 17.12 21.75
CA GLN A 126 8.43 15.97 20.91
C GLN A 126 8.73 16.22 19.43
N GLY A 127 8.34 17.39 18.89
CA GLY A 127 8.63 17.77 17.50
C GLY A 127 10.13 17.90 17.22
N ALA A 128 10.91 18.22 18.25
CA ALA A 128 12.37 18.25 18.18
C ALA A 128 13.05 16.91 18.52
N GLY A 129 12.29 15.88 18.93
CA GLY A 129 12.83 14.57 19.31
C GLY A 129 13.63 14.57 20.62
N VAL A 130 13.42 15.58 21.46
CA VAL A 130 14.11 15.74 22.75
C VAL A 130 13.27 15.11 23.86
N ALA A 131 13.92 14.49 24.83
CA ALA A 131 13.25 13.88 25.98
C ALA A 131 12.42 14.92 26.75
N TRP A 132 11.11 14.66 26.86
CA TRP A 132 10.17 15.37 27.72
C TRP A 132 9.82 14.48 28.91
N ARG A 133 9.96 15.01 30.12
CA ARG A 133 9.57 14.28 31.34
C ARG A 133 8.11 14.60 31.63
N ASP A 134 7.23 13.68 31.28
CA ASP A 134 5.81 13.80 31.59
C ASP A 134 5.57 13.28 33.02
N ASP A 135 5.65 14.16 34.02
CA ASP A 135 5.34 13.86 35.42
C ASP A 135 3.98 14.48 35.78
N PRO A 136 2.91 13.68 35.83
CA PRO A 136 1.57 14.18 36.13
C PRO A 136 1.48 14.89 37.48
N ALA A 137 2.28 14.46 38.47
CA ALA A 137 2.25 15.05 39.80
C ALA A 137 2.89 16.45 39.81
N GLU A 138 3.97 16.66 39.05
CA GLU A 138 4.59 17.98 38.91
C GLU A 138 3.70 18.93 38.10
N ALA A 139 3.04 18.43 37.05
CA ALA A 139 2.07 19.19 36.27
C ALA A 139 0.86 19.63 37.11
N GLU A 140 0.30 18.72 37.91
CA GLU A 140 -0.79 19.03 38.84
C GLU A 140 -0.37 20.02 39.93
N ALA A 141 0.86 19.90 40.45
CA ALA A 141 1.41 20.84 41.42
C ALA A 141 1.51 22.27 40.85
N LEU A 142 1.98 22.42 39.61
CA LEU A 142 2.04 23.71 38.91
C LEU A 142 0.65 24.29 38.63
N VAL A 143 -0.31 23.45 38.26
CA VAL A 143 -1.71 23.86 38.08
C VAL A 143 -2.33 24.34 39.40
N ALA A 144 -2.06 23.63 40.49
CA ALA A 144 -2.49 24.03 41.82
C ALA A 144 -1.83 25.35 42.26
N GLU A 145 -0.54 25.53 41.98
CA GLU A 145 0.18 26.77 42.27
C GLU A 145 -0.37 27.95 41.46
N ALA A 146 -0.80 27.74 40.21
CA ALA A 146 -1.38 28.79 39.38
C ALA A 146 -2.75 29.27 39.87
N ARG A 147 -3.50 28.39 40.56
CA ARG A 147 -4.73 28.77 41.25
C ARG A 147 -4.47 29.57 42.53
N SER A 148 -3.25 29.50 43.08
CA SER A 148 -2.80 30.28 44.24
C SER A 148 -2.20 31.64 43.85
N GLY A 149 -1.46 31.72 42.74
CA GLY A 149 -1.02 33.01 42.18
C GLY A 149 -0.16 32.89 40.90
N ARG A 150 -0.23 33.92 40.03
CA ARG A 150 0.45 33.91 38.71
C ARG A 150 1.96 34.14 38.74
N PRO A 151 2.52 35.10 39.49
CA PRO A 151 3.94 35.48 39.35
C PRO A 151 4.94 34.35 39.61
N ARG A 152 4.58 33.39 40.47
CA ARG A 152 5.45 32.25 40.83
C ARG A 152 5.52 31.18 39.75
N VAL A 153 4.40 30.94 39.09
CA VAL A 153 4.30 29.90 38.06
C VAL A 153 4.92 30.35 36.74
N VAL A 154 4.85 31.65 36.43
CA VAL A 154 5.46 32.22 35.21
C VAL A 154 6.95 31.95 35.17
N ALA A 155 7.70 32.26 36.23
CA ALA A 155 9.15 32.06 36.25
C ALA A 155 9.55 30.58 36.09
N ARG A 156 8.76 29.66 36.65
CA ARG A 156 9.01 28.22 36.53
C ARG A 156 8.68 27.68 35.14
N LEU A 157 7.60 28.18 34.51
CA LEU A 157 7.29 27.86 33.12
C LEU A 157 8.30 28.44 32.14
N ASP A 158 8.83 29.64 32.41
CA ASP A 158 9.90 30.25 31.61
C ASP A 158 11.20 29.43 31.73
N ALA A 159 11.58 29.02 32.95
CA ALA A 159 12.74 28.14 33.14
C ALA A 159 12.60 26.78 32.45
N LEU A 160 11.39 26.19 32.44
CA LEU A 160 11.10 24.97 31.67
C LEU A 160 11.19 25.21 30.16
N ALA A 161 10.71 26.35 29.67
CA ALA A 161 10.82 26.73 28.27
C ALA A 161 12.28 26.91 27.84
N ASP A 162 13.08 27.62 28.64
CA ASP A 162 14.51 27.82 28.40
C ASP A 162 15.28 26.49 28.41
N ASP A 163 14.92 25.57 29.30
CA ASP A 163 15.51 24.23 29.34
C ASP A 163 15.18 23.40 28.09
N VAL A 164 13.94 23.45 27.61
CA VAL A 164 13.55 22.81 26.34
C VAL A 164 14.33 23.41 25.18
N GLU A 165 14.36 24.74 25.03
CA GLU A 165 15.05 25.39 23.92
C GLU A 165 16.56 25.17 23.95
N ARG A 166 17.20 25.11 25.13
CA ARG A 166 18.61 24.72 25.23
C ARG A 166 18.86 23.31 24.71
N ARG A 167 18.07 22.33 25.13
CA ARG A 167 18.23 20.93 24.65
C ARG A 167 17.94 20.80 23.16
N VAL A 168 17.00 21.57 22.63
CA VAL A 168 16.73 21.64 21.19
C VAL A 168 17.93 22.24 20.46
N ALA A 169 18.54 23.32 20.97
CA ALA A 169 19.74 23.91 20.39
C ALA A 169 20.94 22.94 20.43
N ASP A 170 21.12 22.20 21.54
CA ASP A 170 22.15 21.18 21.66
C ASP A 170 21.96 20.08 20.61
N ALA A 171 20.74 19.55 20.46
CA ALA A 171 20.41 18.53 19.46
C ALA A 171 20.60 19.03 18.02
N ALA A 172 20.27 20.29 17.74
CA ALA A 172 20.53 20.93 16.45
C ALA A 172 22.05 21.09 16.19
N GLY A 173 22.82 21.43 17.22
CA GLY A 173 24.28 21.50 17.17
C GLY A 173 24.93 20.16 16.86
N GLU A 174 24.47 19.08 17.51
CA GLU A 174 24.92 17.71 17.22
C GLU A 174 24.64 17.30 15.76
N LEU A 175 23.44 17.60 15.26
CA LEU A 175 23.06 17.32 13.87
C LEU A 175 23.91 18.14 12.87
N THR A 176 24.17 19.40 13.19
CA THR A 176 25.01 20.29 12.37
C THR A 176 26.46 19.79 12.32
N ALA A 177 27.00 19.31 13.44
CA ALA A 177 28.35 18.77 13.52
C ALA A 177 28.57 17.57 12.58
N LEU A 178 27.53 16.75 12.36
CA LEU A 178 27.57 15.63 11.41
C LEU A 178 27.67 16.07 9.94
N LEU A 179 27.33 17.32 9.61
CA LEU A 179 27.41 17.86 8.25
C LEU A 179 28.78 18.46 7.92
N ILE A 180 29.54 18.91 8.92
CA ILE A 180 30.84 19.61 8.75
C ILE A 180 31.85 18.81 7.89
N PRO A 181 32.01 17.48 8.04
CA PRO A 181 32.97 16.71 7.22
C PRO A 181 32.65 16.70 5.72
N VAL A 182 31.39 16.94 5.33
CA VAL A 182 30.93 16.89 3.92
C VAL A 182 31.33 18.14 3.14
N GLU A 183 31.40 19.28 3.82
CA GLU A 183 31.64 20.59 3.21
C GLU A 183 33.10 20.80 2.80
N GLY A 184 34.03 20.16 3.53
CA GLY A 184 35.47 20.22 3.23
C GLY A 184 35.88 19.49 1.94
N ALA A 185 35.00 18.67 1.36
CA ALA A 185 35.26 17.86 0.17
C ALA A 185 34.78 18.50 -1.15
N GLY A 186 34.28 19.75 -1.13
CA GLY A 186 33.92 20.49 -2.34
C GLY A 186 32.62 20.04 -3.04
N ALA A 187 31.91 19.06 -2.49
CA ALA A 187 30.57 18.71 -2.93
C ALA A 187 29.55 19.23 -1.90
N GLU A 188 28.92 20.37 -2.17
CA GLU A 188 27.66 20.73 -1.49
C GLU A 188 26.62 19.69 -1.87
N GLY A 189 26.61 18.57 -1.15
CA GLY A 189 25.65 17.50 -1.37
C GLY A 189 24.25 18.07 -1.19
N ARG A 190 23.37 17.90 -2.19
CA ARG A 190 21.94 18.27 -2.11
C ARG A 190 21.26 17.75 -0.83
N ALA A 191 21.74 16.63 -0.28
CA ALA A 191 21.32 16.10 1.01
C ALA A 191 21.67 17.02 2.20
N ALA A 192 22.90 17.57 2.25
CA ALA A 192 23.33 18.48 3.32
C ALA A 192 22.51 19.79 3.30
N ALA A 193 22.22 20.33 2.10
CA ALA A 193 21.35 21.51 1.96
C ALA A 193 19.92 21.24 2.45
N ARG A 194 19.36 20.04 2.18
CA ARG A 194 18.04 19.62 2.68
C ARG A 194 18.01 19.46 4.20
N VAL A 195 19.04 18.84 4.78
CA VAL A 195 19.16 18.72 6.24
C VAL A 195 19.28 20.11 6.87
N ARG A 196 20.07 21.02 6.28
CA ARG A 196 20.18 22.41 6.76
C ARG A 196 18.85 23.15 6.71
N ALA A 197 18.09 23.02 5.63
CA ALA A 197 16.75 23.60 5.55
C ALA A 197 15.79 23.06 6.63
N LEU A 198 15.90 21.77 6.99
CA LEU A 198 15.12 21.18 8.10
C LEU A 198 15.59 21.69 9.47
N LEU A 199 16.90 21.86 9.66
CA LEU A 199 17.47 22.45 10.88
C LEU A 199 17.04 23.92 11.04
N ASP A 200 17.09 24.70 9.96
CA ASP A 200 16.64 26.10 9.93
C ASP A 200 15.12 26.22 10.18
N ALA A 201 14.34 25.23 9.74
CA ALA A 201 12.91 25.13 10.03
C ALA A 201 12.61 24.60 11.45
N GLY A 202 13.62 24.16 12.21
CA GLY A 202 13.45 23.58 13.55
C GLY A 202 12.90 22.15 13.57
N GLU A 203 12.86 21.47 12.43
CA GLU A 203 12.32 20.12 12.21
C GLU A 203 13.39 19.04 12.48
N LEU A 204 13.87 18.98 13.73
CA LEU A 204 15.03 18.16 14.10
C LEU A 204 14.80 16.65 13.93
N VAL A 205 13.57 16.17 14.16
CA VAL A 205 13.22 14.75 13.95
C VAL A 205 13.32 14.39 12.48
N ALA A 206 12.81 15.26 11.59
CA ALA A 206 12.90 15.06 10.15
C ALA A 206 14.36 15.13 9.68
N ALA A 207 15.15 16.07 10.22
CA ALA A 207 16.57 16.19 9.94
C ALA A 207 17.35 14.91 10.34
N ARG A 208 17.10 14.39 11.56
CA ARG A 208 17.69 13.14 12.06
C ARG A 208 17.28 11.94 11.20
N ALA A 209 15.99 11.81 10.88
CA ALA A 209 15.49 10.73 10.04
C ALA A 209 16.11 10.76 8.63
N LEU A 210 16.27 11.96 8.05
CA LEU A 210 16.95 12.12 6.77
C LEU A 210 18.44 11.73 6.85
N LEU A 211 19.15 12.12 7.90
CA LEU A 211 20.56 11.74 8.10
C LEU A 211 20.76 10.24 8.32
N ASN A 212 19.84 9.58 9.02
CA ASN A 212 19.90 8.12 9.19
C ASN A 212 19.70 7.40 7.84
N ARG A 213 18.77 7.90 7.01
CA ARG A 213 18.50 7.36 5.67
C ARG A 213 19.59 7.69 4.65
N GLU A 214 20.12 8.90 4.70
CA GLU A 214 21.10 9.47 3.77
C GLU A 214 22.31 10.01 4.55
N PRO A 215 23.13 9.14 5.17
CA PRO A 215 24.30 9.62 5.87
C PRO A 215 25.26 10.31 4.89
N PRO A 216 26.05 11.30 5.35
CA PRO A 216 27.19 11.86 4.63
C PRO A 216 27.96 10.83 3.79
N GLY A 217 28.04 11.04 2.47
CA GLY A 217 28.74 10.12 1.57
C GLY A 217 28.01 8.80 1.27
N ALA A 218 26.75 8.64 1.70
CA ALA A 218 25.94 7.50 1.31
C ALA A 218 25.83 7.42 -0.22
N PRO A 219 26.04 6.23 -0.81
CA PRO A 219 25.94 6.06 -2.24
C PRO A 219 24.46 6.09 -2.63
N ILE A 220 23.96 7.27 -2.99
CA ILE A 220 22.60 7.51 -3.48
C ILE A 220 22.63 7.97 -4.94
N PRO A 221 21.61 7.67 -5.75
CA PRO A 221 21.64 7.97 -7.18
C PRO A 221 21.85 9.45 -7.53
N GLU A 222 21.37 10.37 -6.70
CA GLU A 222 21.44 11.82 -6.92
C GLU A 222 22.79 12.44 -6.54
N GLY A 223 23.64 11.68 -5.84
CA GLY A 223 25.03 12.05 -5.57
C GLY A 223 25.97 11.77 -6.74
N MET A 224 25.52 11.00 -7.74
CA MET A 224 26.35 10.60 -8.88
C MET A 224 26.47 11.71 -9.91
N THR A 225 27.63 11.79 -10.57
CA THR A 225 27.83 12.69 -11.70
C THR A 225 26.96 12.26 -12.88
N ALA A 226 26.06 13.13 -13.33
CA ALA A 226 25.22 12.84 -14.49
C ALA A 226 26.08 12.88 -15.77
N PRO A 227 25.93 11.90 -16.69
CA PRO A 227 26.62 11.97 -17.98
C PRO A 227 26.16 13.19 -18.78
N PRO A 228 27.02 13.75 -19.64
CA PRO A 228 26.68 14.90 -20.46
C PRO A 228 25.52 14.60 -21.42
N VAL A 229 24.66 15.60 -21.65
CA VAL A 229 23.51 15.46 -22.55
C VAL A 229 23.97 15.49 -24.00
N TRP A 230 23.76 14.38 -24.72
CA TRP A 230 24.03 14.28 -26.15
C TRP A 230 23.06 15.12 -26.98
N LYS A 231 23.57 15.82 -28.00
CA LYS A 231 22.73 16.59 -28.93
C LYS A 231 22.38 15.75 -30.17
N ALA A 232 21.12 15.78 -30.60
CA ALA A 232 20.63 14.89 -31.65
C ALA A 232 21.27 15.15 -33.02
N GLU A 233 21.73 16.37 -33.26
CA GLU A 233 22.43 16.77 -34.49
C GLU A 233 23.88 16.25 -34.59
N TRP A 234 24.41 15.66 -33.52
CA TRP A 234 25.78 15.17 -33.48
C TRP A 234 25.91 13.73 -33.96
N ASP A 235 26.85 13.52 -34.88
CA ASP A 235 27.23 12.21 -35.40
C ASP A 235 28.24 11.53 -34.45
N PRO A 236 27.88 10.41 -33.78
CA PRO A 236 28.78 9.70 -32.87
C PRO A 236 30.07 9.22 -33.53
N ARG A 237 30.06 8.91 -34.83
CA ARG A 237 31.25 8.43 -35.55
C ARG A 237 32.31 9.50 -35.69
N GLN A 238 31.91 10.76 -35.85
CA GLN A 238 32.85 11.89 -35.86
C GLN A 238 33.56 12.04 -34.52
N PHE A 239 32.83 11.83 -33.42
CA PHE A 239 33.41 11.85 -32.09
C PHE A 239 34.39 10.70 -31.87
N LEU A 240 34.04 9.48 -32.31
CA LEU A 240 34.95 8.34 -32.26
C LEU A 240 36.24 8.63 -33.04
N ASP A 241 36.14 9.18 -34.24
CA ASP A 241 37.31 9.54 -35.05
C ASP A 241 38.25 10.53 -34.34
N PHE A 242 37.71 11.56 -33.67
CA PHE A 242 38.53 12.48 -32.86
C PHE A 242 39.24 11.82 -31.67
N HIS A 243 38.82 10.63 -31.24
CA HIS A 243 39.49 9.85 -30.20
C HIS A 243 40.53 8.90 -30.79
N LEU A 244 40.24 8.28 -31.94
CA LEU A 244 41.16 7.39 -32.65
C LEU A 244 42.33 8.15 -33.30
N ASN A 245 42.10 9.41 -33.70
CA ASN A 245 43.07 10.26 -34.39
C ASN A 245 43.42 11.52 -33.56
N PRO A 246 44.24 11.42 -32.49
CA PRO A 246 44.52 12.53 -31.59
C PRO A 246 45.24 13.73 -32.23
N GLY A 247 45.85 13.56 -33.41
CA GLY A 247 46.46 14.63 -34.19
C GLY A 247 45.46 15.52 -34.94
N ARG A 248 44.17 15.13 -35.01
CA ARG A 248 43.12 15.91 -35.67
C ARG A 248 42.66 17.06 -34.76
N LEU A 249 42.62 18.29 -35.30
CA LEU A 249 42.14 19.46 -34.56
C LEU A 249 40.68 19.27 -34.14
N ARG A 250 40.46 19.18 -32.83
CA ARG A 250 39.14 19.02 -32.23
C ARG A 250 38.44 20.40 -32.13
N PRO A 251 37.21 20.55 -32.66
CA PRO A 251 36.45 21.78 -32.49
C PRO A 251 36.17 22.12 -31.01
N PRO A 252 36.11 23.41 -30.63
CA PRO A 252 35.94 23.83 -29.24
C PRO A 252 34.72 23.21 -28.53
N ALA A 253 33.61 23.02 -29.26
CA ALA A 253 32.38 22.43 -28.74
C ALA A 253 32.51 20.95 -28.31
N PHE A 254 33.61 20.27 -28.66
CA PHE A 254 33.84 18.85 -28.39
C PHE A 254 34.95 18.60 -27.35
N VAL A 255 35.57 19.66 -26.83
CA VAL A 255 36.67 19.55 -25.86
C VAL A 255 36.22 18.84 -24.58
N ASP A 256 35.02 19.16 -24.10
CA ASP A 256 34.42 18.56 -22.90
C ASP A 256 34.04 17.08 -23.07
N TRP A 257 34.15 16.55 -24.29
CA TRP A 257 33.84 15.16 -24.64
C TRP A 257 35.10 14.30 -24.78
N ARG A 258 36.22 14.73 -24.20
CA ARG A 258 37.44 13.93 -24.18
C ARG A 258 37.30 12.83 -23.13
N ALA A 259 37.72 11.63 -23.50
CA ALA A 259 37.89 10.55 -22.52
C ALA A 259 38.75 11.04 -21.34
N ALA A 260 38.20 10.89 -20.13
CA ALA A 260 38.76 11.43 -18.90
C ALA A 260 40.10 10.79 -18.53
N ASP A 261 40.29 9.52 -18.90
CA ASP A 261 41.48 8.74 -18.58
C ASP A 261 41.90 7.83 -19.73
N ARG A 262 42.92 7.01 -19.46
CA ARG A 262 43.48 6.06 -20.43
C ARG A 262 42.53 4.90 -20.68
N GLU A 263 41.81 4.45 -19.66
CA GLU A 263 40.86 3.36 -19.71
C GLU A 263 39.70 3.67 -20.67
N GLY A 264 39.17 4.90 -20.62
CA GLY A 264 38.17 5.37 -21.58
C GLY A 264 38.71 5.46 -23.01
N GLN A 265 39.98 5.85 -23.19
CA GLN A 265 40.63 5.86 -24.52
C GLN A 265 40.83 4.44 -25.07
N GLU A 266 41.28 3.51 -24.24
CA GLU A 266 41.45 2.09 -24.61
C GLU A 266 40.11 1.44 -24.96
N LEU A 267 39.04 1.79 -24.25
CA LEU A 267 37.68 1.32 -24.56
C LEU A 267 37.20 1.78 -25.94
N LEU A 268 37.36 3.06 -26.28
CA LEU A 268 36.98 3.57 -27.60
C LEU A 268 37.85 3.00 -28.72
N ALA A 269 39.15 2.82 -28.47
CA ALA A 269 40.05 2.16 -29.42
C ALA A 269 39.64 0.71 -29.70
N ALA A 270 39.28 -0.05 -28.65
CA ALA A 270 38.78 -1.41 -28.79
C ALA A 270 37.44 -1.44 -29.54
N TYR A 271 36.54 -0.49 -29.29
CA TYR A 271 35.28 -0.37 -30.04
C TYR A 271 35.52 -0.11 -31.53
N GLY A 272 36.42 0.80 -31.89
CA GLY A 272 36.77 1.09 -33.29
C GLY A 272 37.39 -0.12 -34.03
N GLY A 273 38.06 -1.02 -33.30
CA GLY A 273 38.55 -2.28 -33.84
C GLY A 273 37.43 -3.22 -34.31
N LEU A 274 36.28 -3.23 -33.62
CA LEU A 274 35.14 -4.10 -33.95
C LEU A 274 34.53 -3.80 -35.33
N GLU A 275 34.74 -2.61 -35.89
CA GLU A 275 34.29 -2.26 -37.24
C GLU A 275 35.03 -3.01 -38.36
N HIS A 276 36.21 -3.56 -38.05
CA HIS A 276 37.12 -4.12 -39.04
C HIS A 276 37.51 -5.57 -38.75
N ASP A 277 37.48 -5.99 -37.47
CA ASP A 277 37.90 -7.32 -37.03
C ASP A 277 36.71 -8.13 -36.46
N PRO A 278 36.23 -9.17 -37.18
CA PRO A 278 35.17 -10.05 -36.71
C PRO A 278 35.64 -11.12 -35.70
N SER A 279 36.91 -11.14 -35.27
CA SER A 279 37.47 -12.23 -34.47
C SER A 279 36.96 -12.26 -33.03
N ALA A 280 36.95 -13.46 -32.44
CA ALA A 280 36.72 -13.66 -31.01
C ALA A 280 37.75 -12.93 -30.13
N GLU A 281 38.97 -12.71 -30.65
CA GLU A 281 40.02 -11.97 -29.95
C GLU A 281 39.67 -10.47 -29.85
N ALA A 282 39.16 -9.87 -30.92
CA ALA A 282 38.69 -8.48 -30.90
C ALA A 282 37.51 -8.31 -29.92
N ALA A 283 36.56 -9.24 -29.93
CA ALA A 283 35.44 -9.25 -28.99
C ALA A 283 35.89 -9.37 -27.51
N ALA A 284 36.82 -10.29 -27.23
CA ALA A 284 37.42 -10.44 -25.90
C ALA A 284 38.24 -9.20 -25.50
N GLY A 285 38.91 -8.56 -26.45
CA GLY A 285 39.63 -7.30 -26.26
C GLY A 285 38.72 -6.16 -25.83
N PHE A 286 37.58 -6.00 -26.52
CA PHE A 286 36.55 -5.02 -26.15
C PHE A 286 35.98 -5.31 -24.75
N ALA A 287 35.53 -6.54 -24.49
CA ALA A 287 34.98 -6.92 -23.18
C ALA A 287 35.96 -6.62 -22.04
N ARG A 288 37.25 -6.93 -22.24
CA ARG A 288 38.32 -6.64 -21.28
C ARG A 288 38.55 -5.15 -21.06
N ALA A 289 38.46 -4.34 -22.13
CA ALA A 289 38.57 -2.88 -22.01
C ALA A 289 37.38 -2.31 -21.24
N LEU A 290 36.16 -2.79 -21.50
CA LEU A 290 34.96 -2.37 -20.78
C LEU A 290 34.98 -2.75 -19.30
N CYS A 291 35.36 -3.98 -18.96
CA CYS A 291 35.53 -4.40 -17.56
C CYS A 291 36.56 -3.53 -16.83
N ARG A 292 37.71 -3.21 -17.46
CA ARG A 292 38.72 -2.32 -16.88
C ARG A 292 38.22 -0.89 -16.70
N PHE A 293 37.46 -0.38 -17.67
CA PHE A 293 36.83 0.94 -17.57
C PHE A 293 35.85 1.05 -16.38
N LEU A 294 35.16 -0.04 -16.06
CA LEU A 294 34.31 -0.19 -14.87
C LEU A 294 35.07 -0.55 -13.59
N GLY A 295 36.41 -0.57 -13.61
CA GLY A 295 37.27 -0.86 -12.46
C GLY A 295 37.28 -2.32 -12.01
N ALA A 296 36.83 -3.26 -12.86
CA ALA A 296 37.00 -4.68 -12.58
C ALA A 296 38.50 -5.07 -12.64
N PRO A 297 38.96 -6.00 -11.77
CA PRO A 297 40.34 -6.42 -11.77
C PRO A 297 40.74 -7.08 -13.11
N PRO A 298 41.99 -6.90 -13.57
CA PRO A 298 42.45 -7.53 -14.79
C PRO A 298 42.43 -9.06 -14.64
N GLY A 299 41.72 -9.74 -15.54
CA GLY A 299 41.59 -11.19 -15.57
C GLY A 299 41.60 -11.74 -17.01
N PRO A 300 41.73 -13.07 -17.17
CA PRO A 300 41.59 -13.69 -18.48
C PRO A 300 40.18 -13.44 -19.03
N MET A 301 40.10 -12.97 -20.27
CA MET A 301 38.85 -12.72 -20.97
C MET A 301 38.84 -13.57 -22.24
N THR A 302 37.81 -14.38 -22.39
CA THR A 302 37.56 -15.19 -23.59
C THR A 302 36.19 -14.81 -24.16
N ALA A 303 36.08 -14.85 -25.49
CA ALA A 303 34.81 -14.71 -26.17
C ALA A 303 34.57 -15.94 -27.03
N THR A 304 33.34 -16.45 -27.03
CA THR A 304 32.94 -17.62 -27.81
C THR A 304 31.99 -17.20 -28.92
N PRO A 305 32.18 -17.65 -30.17
CA PRO A 305 31.25 -17.33 -31.25
C PRO A 305 29.86 -17.91 -30.96
N VAL A 306 28.81 -17.12 -31.20
CA VAL A 306 27.42 -17.56 -31.06
C VAL A 306 26.97 -18.16 -32.39
N GLU A 307 26.48 -19.40 -32.34
CA GLU A 307 26.08 -20.15 -33.54
C GLU A 307 25.12 -19.36 -34.42
N HIS A 308 25.35 -19.41 -35.74
CA HIS A 308 24.51 -18.76 -36.75
C HIS A 308 24.33 -17.24 -36.58
N SER A 309 25.26 -16.56 -35.90
CA SER A 309 25.21 -15.10 -35.70
C SER A 309 26.57 -14.43 -35.91
N PHE A 310 26.57 -13.09 -36.02
CA PHE A 310 27.78 -12.27 -36.06
C PHE A 310 28.24 -11.81 -34.67
N PHE A 311 27.70 -12.41 -33.60
CA PHE A 311 27.99 -12.07 -32.22
C PHE A 311 28.96 -13.07 -31.58
N HIS A 312 29.75 -12.56 -30.64
CA HIS A 312 30.55 -13.35 -29.73
C HIS A 312 30.06 -13.10 -28.30
N LEU A 313 29.87 -14.17 -27.54
CA LEU A 313 29.49 -14.12 -26.14
C LEU A 313 30.75 -13.99 -25.25
N ALA A 314 30.78 -12.95 -24.44
CA ALA A 314 31.74 -12.71 -23.36
C ALA A 314 30.97 -12.37 -22.07
N PHE A 315 31.68 -11.92 -21.04
CA PHE A 315 31.06 -11.49 -19.79
C PHE A 315 31.52 -10.08 -19.39
N LEU A 316 30.65 -9.39 -18.67
CA LEU A 316 30.86 -8.06 -18.12
C LEU A 316 30.90 -8.14 -16.60
N ASP A 317 32.07 -7.84 -16.03
CA ASP A 317 32.30 -7.69 -14.59
C ASP A 317 32.43 -6.18 -14.23
N GLY A 318 32.26 -5.84 -12.95
CA GLY A 318 32.43 -4.46 -12.44
C GLY A 318 31.16 -3.60 -12.50
N LEU A 319 30.17 -3.96 -13.31
CA LEU A 319 28.89 -3.23 -13.42
C LEU A 319 28.15 -3.09 -12.09
N PHE A 320 28.23 -4.12 -11.24
CA PHE A 320 27.66 -4.14 -9.88
C PHE A 320 28.75 -4.17 -8.79
N GLY A 321 29.97 -3.74 -9.09
CA GLY A 321 31.10 -3.84 -8.15
C GLY A 321 31.02 -2.91 -6.95
N GLY A 322 30.26 -1.81 -7.05
CA GLY A 322 30.12 -0.81 -5.99
C GLY A 322 29.18 -1.26 -4.85
N PRO A 323 29.37 -0.76 -3.60
CA PRO A 323 28.59 -1.19 -2.44
C PRO A 323 27.09 -0.87 -2.52
N ALA A 324 26.69 0.14 -3.32
CA ALA A 324 25.28 0.43 -3.59
C ALA A 324 24.63 -0.52 -4.61
N LEU A 325 25.42 -1.00 -5.58
CA LEU A 325 24.93 -1.73 -6.75
C LEU A 325 25.05 -3.24 -6.59
N SER A 326 25.99 -3.72 -5.77
CA SER A 326 26.28 -5.14 -5.58
C SER A 326 25.10 -5.99 -5.15
N ARG A 327 24.13 -5.40 -4.44
CA ARG A 327 22.89 -6.08 -4.03
C ARG A 327 21.90 -6.30 -5.17
N LEU A 328 21.98 -5.50 -6.23
CA LEU A 328 21.03 -5.54 -7.34
C LEU A 328 21.28 -6.73 -8.26
N HIS A 329 22.45 -7.36 -8.18
CA HIS A 329 22.79 -8.53 -8.99
C HIS A 329 23.68 -9.51 -8.21
N PRO A 330 23.23 -10.76 -7.99
CA PRO A 330 23.85 -11.68 -7.03
C PRO A 330 25.29 -12.09 -7.38
N THR A 331 25.61 -12.22 -8.67
CA THR A 331 26.95 -12.63 -9.13
C THR A 331 27.82 -11.45 -9.56
N GLY A 332 27.23 -10.27 -9.75
CA GLY A 332 27.88 -9.11 -10.37
C GLY A 332 28.32 -9.28 -11.84
N ARG A 333 28.16 -10.47 -12.43
CA ARG A 333 28.56 -10.81 -13.80
C ARG A 333 27.35 -10.85 -14.73
N VAL A 334 27.44 -10.16 -15.85
CA VAL A 334 26.38 -10.04 -16.87
C VAL A 334 26.88 -10.55 -18.21
N ASP A 335 26.03 -11.24 -18.97
CA ASP A 335 26.39 -11.71 -20.31
C ASP A 335 26.52 -10.53 -21.29
N LEU A 336 27.60 -10.54 -22.08
CA LEU A 336 27.94 -9.48 -23.03
C LEU A 336 28.08 -10.06 -24.43
N TYR A 337 27.16 -9.73 -25.32
CA TYR A 337 27.20 -10.07 -26.73
C TYR A 337 27.88 -8.94 -27.52
N VAL A 338 29.04 -9.25 -28.11
CA VAL A 338 29.85 -8.32 -28.89
C VAL A 338 29.73 -8.65 -30.37
N GLY A 339 29.13 -7.75 -31.14
CA GLY A 339 28.91 -7.86 -32.57
C GLY A 339 30.09 -7.33 -33.38
N GLY A 340 30.53 -8.10 -34.37
CA GLY A 340 31.54 -7.68 -35.35
C GLY A 340 30.92 -6.98 -36.58
N PRO A 341 31.70 -6.82 -37.66
CA PRO A 341 31.22 -6.27 -38.93
C PRO A 341 30.03 -7.08 -39.47
N GLY A 342 28.90 -6.43 -39.77
CA GLY A 342 27.69 -7.08 -40.25
C GLY A 342 26.72 -7.55 -39.16
N ALA A 343 27.06 -7.40 -37.87
CA ALA A 343 26.15 -7.69 -36.76
C ALA A 343 25.05 -6.61 -36.67
N VAL A 344 23.84 -6.97 -37.10
CA VAL A 344 22.65 -6.11 -37.07
C VAL A 344 21.56 -6.77 -36.21
N GLY A 345 20.85 -5.96 -35.42
CA GLY A 345 19.77 -6.44 -34.56
C GLY A 345 20.25 -7.05 -33.24
N LEU A 346 19.38 -7.81 -32.58
CA LEU A 346 19.66 -8.49 -31.32
C LEU A 346 19.99 -9.98 -31.56
N PRO A 347 20.94 -10.56 -30.81
CA PRO A 347 21.22 -12.00 -30.86
C PRO A 347 20.02 -12.81 -30.34
N ASP A 348 19.84 -14.02 -30.85
CA ASP A 348 18.90 -14.97 -30.26
C ASP A 348 19.48 -15.50 -28.95
N THR A 349 18.83 -15.16 -27.83
CA THR A 349 19.24 -15.60 -26.48
C THR A 349 18.63 -16.95 -26.10
N GLY A 350 17.92 -17.63 -27.01
CA GLY A 350 17.33 -18.95 -26.76
C GLY A 350 16.20 -18.94 -25.71
N GLY A 351 15.61 -17.77 -25.46
CA GLY A 351 14.59 -17.58 -24.42
C GLY A 351 15.13 -17.40 -23.01
N ASP A 352 16.44 -17.19 -22.82
CA ASP A 352 16.99 -16.83 -21.50
C ASP A 352 16.46 -15.45 -21.07
N GLU A 353 15.84 -15.41 -19.89
CA GLU A 353 15.27 -14.20 -19.28
C GLU A 353 16.32 -13.38 -18.51
N ARG A 354 17.58 -13.85 -18.43
CA ARG A 354 18.65 -13.12 -17.74
C ARG A 354 19.01 -11.83 -18.47
N PRO A 355 19.26 -10.74 -17.71
CA PRO A 355 19.70 -9.49 -18.32
C PRO A 355 21.04 -9.71 -19.02
N CYS A 356 21.12 -9.30 -20.28
CA CYS A 356 22.34 -9.30 -21.07
C CYS A 356 22.54 -7.95 -21.76
N VAL A 357 23.78 -7.67 -22.14
CA VAL A 357 24.20 -6.46 -22.84
C VAL A 357 24.62 -6.83 -24.25
N VAL A 358 24.17 -6.05 -25.22
CA VAL A 358 24.49 -6.22 -26.64
C VAL A 358 25.19 -4.95 -27.12
N VAL A 359 26.33 -5.11 -27.78
CA VAL A 359 27.12 -4.00 -28.31
C VAL A 359 27.65 -4.37 -29.69
N GLY A 360 27.64 -3.42 -30.61
CA GLY A 360 28.27 -3.58 -31.92
C GLY A 360 28.21 -2.30 -32.75
N PRO A 361 29.08 -2.15 -33.78
CA PRO A 361 29.14 -0.92 -34.59
C PRO A 361 27.91 -0.64 -35.46
N GLN A 362 27.12 -1.68 -35.74
CA GLN A 362 25.90 -1.62 -36.56
C GLN A 362 24.64 -1.99 -35.75
N VAL A 363 24.78 -2.16 -34.43
CA VAL A 363 23.68 -2.46 -33.52
C VAL A 363 23.11 -1.14 -33.01
N GLU A 364 21.88 -0.85 -33.41
CA GLU A 364 21.15 0.34 -32.95
C GLU A 364 20.08 -0.04 -31.92
N PRO A 365 19.75 0.84 -30.96
CA PRO A 365 18.65 0.60 -30.04
C PRO A 365 17.32 0.52 -30.79
N SER A 366 16.59 -0.59 -30.67
CA SER A 366 15.19 -0.64 -31.12
C SER A 366 14.35 0.30 -30.26
N GLY A 367 13.43 1.07 -30.86
CA GLY A 367 12.54 2.00 -30.14
C GLY A 367 11.95 1.39 -28.86
N TYR A 368 12.35 1.95 -27.72
CA TYR A 368 12.15 1.46 -26.35
C TYR A 368 10.70 1.13 -25.98
N THR A 369 10.21 -0.08 -26.30
CA THR A 369 8.80 -0.42 -26.01
C THR A 369 8.58 -1.82 -25.41
N ASP A 370 9.43 -2.81 -25.68
CA ASP A 370 9.16 -4.20 -25.26
C ASP A 370 9.86 -4.66 -23.96
N ARG A 371 10.69 -3.82 -23.33
CA ARG A 371 11.53 -4.14 -22.14
C ARG A 371 12.09 -5.58 -22.13
N ARG A 372 12.97 -5.91 -23.09
CA ARG A 372 13.53 -7.26 -23.26
C ARG A 372 14.75 -7.51 -22.34
N PRO A 373 15.11 -8.77 -22.08
CA PRO A 373 16.34 -9.08 -21.31
C PRO A 373 17.63 -8.60 -21.99
N ALA A 374 17.62 -8.31 -23.30
CA ALA A 374 18.76 -7.75 -24.02
C ALA A 374 18.72 -6.22 -24.07
N ALA A 375 19.72 -5.57 -23.47
CA ALA A 375 19.91 -4.11 -23.54
C ALA A 375 21.03 -3.75 -24.52
N VAL A 376 20.78 -2.77 -25.39
CA VAL A 376 21.77 -2.29 -26.36
C VAL A 376 22.62 -1.19 -25.74
N LEU A 377 23.94 -1.32 -25.87
CA LEU A 377 24.94 -0.29 -25.56
C LEU A 377 25.45 0.34 -26.86
N SER A 378 25.04 1.57 -27.14
CA SER A 378 25.41 2.27 -28.37
C SER A 378 26.77 2.98 -28.27
N LEU A 379 27.36 3.36 -29.41
CA LEU A 379 28.56 4.21 -29.44
C LEU A 379 28.31 5.57 -28.74
N ARG A 380 27.11 6.13 -28.92
CA ARG A 380 26.71 7.37 -28.25
C ARG A 380 26.80 7.23 -26.73
N ASP A 381 26.30 6.13 -26.18
CA ASP A 381 26.32 5.89 -24.74
C ASP A 381 27.76 5.75 -24.23
N LEU A 382 28.61 5.00 -24.94
CA LEU A 382 30.03 4.89 -24.64
C LEU A 382 30.71 6.26 -24.61
N LEU A 383 30.44 7.12 -25.59
CA LEU A 383 31.01 8.46 -25.67
C LEU A 383 30.54 9.38 -24.52
N CYS A 384 29.29 9.24 -24.06
CA CYS A 384 28.80 9.91 -22.86
C CYS A 384 29.50 9.41 -21.58
N LEU A 385 29.81 8.12 -21.50
CA LEU A 385 30.38 7.50 -20.31
C LEU A 385 31.86 7.82 -20.12
N VAL A 386 32.67 7.83 -21.18
CA VAL A 386 34.13 8.01 -21.08
C VAL A 386 34.57 9.37 -20.50
N VAL A 387 33.67 10.34 -20.44
CA VAL A 387 33.91 11.67 -19.85
C VAL A 387 33.90 11.61 -18.32
N LEU A 388 33.32 10.56 -17.73
CA LEU A 388 33.23 10.40 -16.28
C LEU A 388 34.56 9.97 -15.68
N THR A 389 34.98 10.63 -14.60
CA THR A 389 36.24 10.40 -13.89
C THR A 389 36.16 9.27 -12.88
N ASP A 390 35.02 9.12 -12.21
CA ASP A 390 34.85 8.18 -11.09
C ASP A 390 34.27 6.84 -11.54
N VAL A 391 34.91 5.75 -11.12
CA VAL A 391 34.47 4.38 -11.46
C VAL A 391 33.04 4.07 -10.97
N PRO A 392 32.63 4.42 -9.73
CA PRO A 392 31.25 4.25 -9.30
C PRO A 392 30.25 4.99 -10.20
N ASP A 393 30.61 6.19 -10.68
CA ASP A 393 29.80 6.97 -11.61
C ASP A 393 29.67 6.29 -12.96
N ARG A 394 30.75 5.70 -13.49
CA ARG A 394 30.71 4.92 -14.74
C ARG A 394 29.76 3.73 -14.66
N ALA A 395 29.83 2.94 -13.59
CA ALA A 395 28.97 1.78 -13.40
C ALA A 395 27.49 2.18 -13.25
N ALA A 396 27.21 3.19 -12.43
CA ALA A 396 25.85 3.70 -12.24
C ALA A 396 25.29 4.34 -13.51
N ALA A 397 26.09 5.12 -14.25
CA ALA A 397 25.69 5.74 -15.51
C ALA A 397 25.44 4.69 -16.60
N LEU A 398 26.29 3.66 -16.69
CA LEU A 398 26.08 2.55 -17.62
C LEU A 398 24.81 1.77 -17.27
N LEU A 399 24.56 1.46 -15.99
CA LEU A 399 23.28 0.88 -15.57
C LEU A 399 22.10 1.80 -15.87
N GLY A 400 22.27 3.13 -15.78
CA GLY A 400 21.24 4.10 -16.15
C GLY A 400 20.86 4.08 -17.64
N VAL A 401 21.74 3.56 -18.50
CA VAL A 401 21.47 3.31 -19.93
C VAL A 401 20.85 1.93 -20.15
N LEU A 402 21.33 0.91 -19.44
CA LEU A 402 20.92 -0.49 -19.63
C LEU A 402 19.60 -0.84 -18.94
N ALA A 403 19.45 -0.49 -17.66
CA ALA A 403 18.33 -0.91 -16.83
C ALA A 403 16.94 -0.44 -17.31
N PRO A 404 16.77 0.74 -17.93
CA PRO A 404 15.49 1.11 -18.53
C PRO A 404 15.04 0.20 -19.68
N GLN A 405 15.99 -0.48 -20.33
CA GLN A 405 15.72 -1.42 -21.43
C GLN A 405 15.35 -2.81 -20.91
N TRP A 406 15.80 -3.16 -19.71
CA TRP A 406 15.46 -4.43 -19.07
C TRP A 406 14.07 -4.40 -18.41
N PRO A 407 13.45 -5.57 -18.20
CA PRO A 407 12.38 -5.71 -17.22
C PRO A 407 12.86 -5.21 -15.86
N VAL A 408 11.97 -4.58 -15.09
CA VAL A 408 12.25 -4.19 -13.70
C VAL A 408 12.75 -5.36 -12.85
N SER A 409 12.30 -6.59 -13.16
CA SER A 409 12.74 -7.81 -12.46
C SER A 409 14.24 -8.10 -12.59
N ALA A 410 14.93 -7.52 -13.59
CA ALA A 410 16.39 -7.65 -13.71
C ALA A 410 17.13 -7.04 -12.51
N LEU A 411 16.59 -5.99 -11.89
CA LEU A 411 17.16 -5.35 -10.68
C LEU A 411 16.34 -5.61 -9.41
N ALA A 412 15.04 -5.89 -9.54
CA ALA A 412 14.11 -6.09 -8.43
C ALA A 412 13.86 -7.57 -8.08
N GLY A 413 14.28 -8.51 -8.93
CA GLY A 413 13.91 -9.92 -8.84
C GLY A 413 12.54 -10.24 -9.42
N HIS A 414 12.23 -11.52 -9.54
CA HIS A 414 11.00 -12.05 -10.14
C HIS A 414 9.89 -12.30 -9.10
N SER A 415 10.24 -12.28 -7.82
CA SER A 415 9.30 -12.50 -6.71
C SER A 415 9.53 -11.52 -5.57
N GLY A 416 8.50 -11.30 -4.73
CA GLY A 416 8.63 -10.49 -3.52
C GLY A 416 9.71 -11.03 -2.56
N ALA A 417 9.89 -12.35 -2.49
CA ALA A 417 10.96 -12.97 -1.68
C ALA A 417 12.37 -12.64 -2.21
N GLU A 418 12.56 -12.58 -3.52
CA GLU A 418 13.81 -12.10 -4.13
C GLU A 418 14.03 -10.61 -3.84
N LEU A 419 13.02 -9.78 -4.05
CA LEU A 419 13.11 -8.35 -3.75
C LEU A 419 13.43 -8.12 -2.26
N GLY A 420 12.83 -8.88 -1.35
CA GLY A 420 13.11 -8.80 0.09
C GLY A 420 14.58 -9.10 0.42
N ARG A 421 15.20 -10.08 -0.26
CA ARG A 421 16.64 -10.36 -0.11
C ARG A 421 17.51 -9.22 -0.65
N ILE A 422 17.11 -8.61 -1.76
CA ILE A 422 17.83 -7.48 -2.39
C ILE A 422 17.76 -6.24 -1.48
N LEU A 423 16.58 -5.91 -0.95
CA LEU A 423 16.35 -4.78 -0.04
C LEU A 423 17.09 -4.97 1.29
N GLY A 424 17.14 -6.20 1.81
CA GLY A 424 17.76 -6.52 3.10
C GLY A 424 16.85 -6.18 4.30
N GLY A 425 17.35 -6.44 5.51
CA GLY A 425 16.57 -6.30 6.75
C GLY A 425 16.59 -4.91 7.40
N GLU A 426 17.55 -4.05 7.03
CA GLU A 426 17.64 -2.70 7.59
C GLU A 426 16.80 -1.71 6.78
N ALA A 427 15.86 -1.01 7.42
CA ALA A 427 14.91 -0.12 6.75
C ALA A 427 15.59 0.98 5.91
N ASP A 428 16.65 1.60 6.43
CA ASP A 428 17.39 2.66 5.74
C ASP A 428 18.20 2.13 4.55
N VAL A 429 18.66 0.88 4.61
CA VAL A 429 19.32 0.21 3.48
C VAL A 429 18.28 -0.14 2.42
N ALA A 430 17.17 -0.78 2.81
CA ALA A 430 16.06 -1.13 1.93
C ALA A 430 15.55 0.09 1.16
N TRP A 431 15.38 1.22 1.85
CA TRP A 431 14.93 2.47 1.24
C TRP A 431 15.92 3.00 0.19
N ARG A 432 17.23 2.98 0.49
CA ARG A 432 18.28 3.38 -0.48
C ARG A 432 18.36 2.43 -1.67
N THR A 433 18.25 1.12 -1.44
CA THR A 433 18.24 0.12 -2.51
C THR A 433 17.02 0.30 -3.42
N LEU A 434 15.84 0.56 -2.86
CA LEU A 434 14.63 0.86 -3.64
C LEU A 434 14.79 2.14 -4.49
N ARG A 435 15.51 3.16 -4.01
CA ARG A 435 15.89 4.33 -4.81
C ARG A 435 16.76 3.99 -5.99
N TRP A 436 17.77 3.15 -5.81
CA TRP A 436 18.59 2.68 -6.92
C TRP A 436 17.76 1.94 -7.97
N ILE A 437 16.95 0.96 -7.54
CA ILE A 437 16.06 0.21 -8.45
C ILE A 437 15.13 1.16 -9.21
N SER A 438 14.45 2.07 -8.50
CA SER A 438 13.47 3.00 -9.08
C SER A 438 14.13 4.03 -10.00
N ARG A 439 15.31 4.54 -9.64
CA ARG A 439 16.03 5.51 -10.46
C ARG A 439 16.58 4.88 -11.74
N LEU A 440 17.19 3.71 -11.63
CA LEU A 440 17.81 3.01 -12.77
C LEU A 440 16.75 2.45 -13.72
N SER A 441 15.70 1.80 -13.21
CA SER A 441 14.73 1.07 -14.06
C SER A 441 13.58 1.96 -14.57
N LEU A 442 13.24 3.02 -13.83
CA LEU A 442 12.06 3.85 -14.09
C LEU A 442 12.40 5.34 -14.25
N GLY A 443 13.64 5.76 -14.03
CA GLY A 443 14.05 7.16 -14.09
C GLY A 443 13.46 8.04 -12.98
N CYS A 444 12.90 7.44 -11.93
CA CYS A 444 12.09 8.15 -10.95
C CYS A 444 12.91 8.80 -9.82
N GLY A 445 12.36 9.87 -9.26
CA GLY A 445 12.97 10.59 -8.13
C GLY A 445 12.53 10.08 -6.76
N PRO A 446 13.02 10.68 -5.66
CA PRO A 446 12.78 10.19 -4.30
C PRO A 446 11.32 10.25 -3.86
N ALA A 447 10.53 11.17 -4.41
CA ALA A 447 9.10 11.29 -4.13
C ALA A 447 8.32 10.01 -4.49
N ALA A 448 8.72 9.32 -5.56
CA ALA A 448 8.14 8.05 -5.96
C ALA A 448 8.37 6.96 -4.92
N VAL A 449 9.60 6.87 -4.42
CA VAL A 449 9.99 5.89 -3.42
C VAL A 449 9.30 6.16 -2.10
N GLN A 450 9.14 7.43 -1.73
CA GLN A 450 8.36 7.81 -0.56
C GLN A 450 6.88 7.42 -0.70
N ALA A 451 6.29 7.57 -1.89
CA ALA A 451 4.93 7.12 -2.16
C ALA A 451 4.80 5.59 -2.07
N MET A 452 5.77 4.84 -2.62
CA MET A 452 5.84 3.38 -2.52
C MET A 452 5.97 2.93 -1.06
N GLU A 453 6.86 3.54 -0.28
CA GLU A 453 7.03 3.28 1.15
C GLU A 453 5.73 3.53 1.92
N HIS A 454 5.10 4.68 1.69
CA HIS A 454 3.85 5.04 2.36
C HIS A 454 2.70 4.08 1.99
N CYS A 455 2.60 3.69 0.72
CA CYS A 455 1.59 2.75 0.23
C CYS A 455 1.78 1.35 0.82
N THR A 456 3.01 0.83 0.79
CA THR A 456 3.28 -0.59 1.01
C THR A 456 3.82 -0.92 2.40
N GLY A 457 4.29 0.07 3.16
CA GLY A 457 5.04 -0.16 4.39
C GLY A 457 6.37 -0.89 4.16
N MET A 458 6.93 -0.81 2.95
CA MET A 458 8.11 -1.56 2.49
C MET A 458 7.91 -3.08 2.37
N ASP A 459 6.66 -3.56 2.28
CA ASP A 459 6.40 -4.98 1.96
C ASP A 459 6.93 -5.31 0.55
N PRO A 460 7.88 -6.26 0.41
CA PRO A 460 8.51 -6.55 -0.88
C PRO A 460 7.56 -7.06 -1.98
N HIS A 461 6.48 -7.75 -1.61
CA HIS A 461 5.51 -8.23 -2.60
C HIS A 461 4.72 -7.06 -3.20
N LEU A 462 4.24 -6.17 -2.35
CA LEU A 462 3.50 -4.98 -2.78
C LEU A 462 4.41 -3.99 -3.53
N LEU A 463 5.65 -3.84 -3.09
CA LEU A 463 6.64 -3.03 -3.81
C LEU A 463 6.87 -3.56 -5.22
N LEU A 464 6.97 -4.89 -5.40
CA LEU A 464 7.16 -5.48 -6.72
C LEU A 464 5.95 -5.23 -7.65
N VAL A 465 4.72 -5.28 -7.11
CA VAL A 465 3.51 -4.90 -7.86
C VAL A 465 3.60 -3.44 -8.32
N MET A 466 3.93 -2.51 -7.42
CA MET A 466 4.09 -1.10 -7.79
C MET A 466 5.19 -0.91 -8.85
N LEU A 467 6.36 -1.53 -8.66
CA LEU A 467 7.47 -1.40 -9.59
C LEU A 467 7.14 -1.93 -11.00
N ARG A 468 6.44 -3.07 -11.09
CA ARG A 468 5.95 -3.62 -12.38
C ARG A 468 4.88 -2.75 -13.01
N TYR A 469 3.92 -2.28 -12.22
CA TYR A 469 2.89 -1.37 -12.70
C TYR A 469 3.49 -0.06 -13.22
N ALA A 470 4.55 0.42 -12.57
CA ALA A 470 5.25 1.63 -13.00
C ALA A 470 5.99 1.48 -14.33
N GLN A 471 6.29 0.24 -14.75
CA GLN A 471 7.10 -0.01 -15.93
C GLN A 471 6.37 0.30 -17.25
N ASP A 472 5.03 0.16 -17.27
CA ASP A 472 4.18 0.33 -18.46
C ASP A 472 3.19 1.52 -18.32
N PRO A 473 3.60 2.74 -18.68
CA PRO A 473 2.73 3.91 -18.58
C PRO A 473 1.57 3.88 -19.57
N VAL A 474 0.36 3.56 -19.09
CA VAL A 474 -0.87 3.76 -19.87
C VAL A 474 -1.10 5.28 -20.08
N GLY A 475 -0.89 5.75 -21.31
CA GLY A 475 -1.30 7.09 -21.75
C GLY A 475 -0.28 8.24 -21.63
N GLY A 476 1.03 7.96 -21.74
CA GLY A 476 2.06 8.99 -22.00
C GLY A 476 2.50 9.87 -20.80
N THR A 477 1.69 9.95 -19.74
CA THR A 477 2.15 10.43 -18.42
C THR A 477 2.62 9.24 -17.58
N GLY A 478 3.89 9.21 -17.19
CA GLY A 478 4.43 8.11 -16.37
C GLY A 478 3.62 7.89 -15.07
N PRO A 479 3.19 6.66 -14.73
CA PRO A 479 2.37 6.33 -13.55
C PRO A 479 3.01 6.81 -12.25
N VAL A 480 4.34 6.89 -12.24
CA VAL A 480 5.11 7.35 -11.08
C VAL A 480 4.94 8.86 -10.79
N ARG A 481 4.59 9.69 -11.78
CA ARG A 481 4.22 11.09 -11.52
C ARG A 481 2.87 11.21 -10.82
N ARG A 482 1.92 10.34 -11.16
CA ARG A 482 0.56 10.31 -10.56
C ARG A 482 0.57 9.98 -9.07
N TRP A 483 1.61 9.28 -8.61
CA TRP A 483 1.75 8.94 -7.19
C TRP A 483 2.25 10.08 -6.32
N ALA A 484 2.66 11.20 -6.91
CA ALA A 484 2.98 12.40 -6.13
C ALA A 484 1.74 12.88 -5.38
N ALA A 485 1.91 13.29 -4.12
CA ALA A 485 0.82 13.82 -3.30
C ALA A 485 0.07 14.98 -3.97
N ALA A 486 0.79 15.81 -4.75
CA ALA A 486 0.22 16.92 -5.51
C ALA A 486 -0.81 16.50 -6.57
N GLU A 487 -0.67 15.30 -7.14
CA GLU A 487 -1.59 14.74 -8.15
C GLU A 487 -2.69 13.87 -7.50
N GLY A 488 -2.69 13.78 -6.16
CA GLY A 488 -3.65 13.02 -5.37
C GLY A 488 -3.19 11.64 -4.92
N GLY A 489 -1.93 11.30 -5.17
CA GLY A 489 -1.31 10.08 -4.66
C GLY A 489 -1.74 8.80 -5.38
N TRP A 490 -1.18 7.67 -4.95
CA TRP A 490 -1.47 6.34 -5.49
C TRP A 490 -2.93 5.92 -5.26
N GLN A 491 -3.61 6.49 -4.26
CA GLN A 491 -5.01 6.16 -3.91
C GLN A 491 -6.02 6.47 -5.03
N ARG A 492 -5.68 7.38 -5.96
CA ARG A 492 -6.55 7.71 -7.10
C ARG A 492 -6.39 6.76 -8.28
N ASP A 493 -5.40 5.88 -8.23
CA ASP A 493 -5.17 4.87 -9.26
C ASP A 493 -5.93 3.60 -8.88
N GLU A 494 -7.17 3.48 -9.35
CA GLU A 494 -8.05 2.33 -9.07
C GLU A 494 -7.46 1.01 -9.57
N ALA A 495 -6.78 1.02 -10.73
CA ALA A 495 -6.17 -0.18 -11.30
C ALA A 495 -4.99 -0.67 -10.46
N LEU A 496 -4.13 0.25 -10.01
CA LEU A 496 -3.06 -0.08 -9.07
C LEU A 496 -3.61 -0.57 -7.73
N THR A 497 -4.61 0.13 -7.17
CA THR A 497 -5.22 -0.24 -5.89
C THR A 497 -5.85 -1.63 -5.97
N HIS A 498 -6.50 -1.96 -7.09
CA HIS A 498 -7.00 -3.30 -7.36
C HIS A 498 -5.87 -4.33 -7.44
N ALA A 499 -4.81 -4.06 -8.21
CA ALA A 499 -3.66 -4.98 -8.33
C ALA A 499 -2.98 -5.26 -6.98
N LEU A 500 -2.85 -4.24 -6.12
CA LEU A 500 -2.30 -4.40 -4.76
C LEU A 500 -3.21 -5.23 -3.86
N ARG A 501 -4.53 -5.05 -3.96
CA ARG A 501 -5.51 -5.87 -3.25
C ARG A 501 -5.45 -7.33 -3.68
N GLU A 502 -5.38 -7.59 -4.99
CA GLU A 502 -5.28 -8.95 -5.54
C GLU A 502 -4.03 -9.66 -5.03
N GLU A 503 -2.87 -8.98 -4.97
CA GLU A 503 -1.65 -9.56 -4.40
C GLU A 503 -1.80 -9.92 -2.91
N LEU A 504 -2.47 -9.07 -2.10
CA LEU A 504 -2.75 -9.36 -0.69
C LEU A 504 -3.65 -10.60 -0.54
N VAL A 505 -4.72 -10.68 -1.34
CA VAL A 505 -5.68 -11.78 -1.31
C VAL A 505 -5.03 -13.08 -1.79
N ALA A 506 -4.27 -13.05 -2.89
CA ALA A 506 -3.55 -14.21 -3.42
C ALA A 506 -2.59 -14.82 -2.39
N ARG A 507 -1.94 -13.97 -1.57
CA ARG A 507 -1.03 -14.41 -0.50
C ARG A 507 -1.75 -15.13 0.65
N CYS A 508 -3.05 -14.90 0.85
CA CYS A 508 -3.82 -15.56 1.92
C CYS A 508 -3.91 -17.08 1.72
N GLY A 509 -3.88 -17.56 0.47
CA GLY A 509 -3.81 -19.00 0.16
C GLY A 509 -5.14 -19.77 0.28
N GLY A 510 -6.27 -19.08 0.45
CA GLY A 510 -7.61 -19.66 0.34
C GLY A 510 -8.70 -18.83 1.03
N PRO A 511 -9.99 -19.15 0.80
CA PRO A 511 -11.11 -18.30 1.24
C PRO A 511 -11.24 -18.15 2.77
N ALA A 512 -10.88 -19.19 3.54
CA ALA A 512 -10.92 -19.13 5.00
C ALA A 512 -9.80 -18.24 5.58
N ALA A 513 -8.61 -18.27 4.97
CA ALA A 513 -7.50 -17.41 5.35
C ALA A 513 -7.74 -15.96 4.91
N GLU A 514 -8.36 -15.76 3.73
CA GLU A 514 -8.79 -14.44 3.30
C GLU A 514 -9.84 -13.86 4.25
N ALA A 515 -10.85 -14.63 4.65
CA ALA A 515 -11.83 -14.21 5.65
C ALA A 515 -11.17 -13.90 7.01
N ALA A 516 -10.20 -14.70 7.45
CA ALA A 516 -9.44 -14.42 8.66
C ALA A 516 -8.62 -13.13 8.56
N TRP A 517 -8.07 -12.83 7.39
CA TRP A 517 -7.31 -11.60 7.17
C TRP A 517 -8.22 -10.37 7.21
N TRP A 518 -9.37 -10.40 6.54
CA TRP A 518 -10.36 -9.32 6.62
C TRP A 518 -10.91 -9.13 8.03
N ALA A 519 -11.15 -10.22 8.75
CA ALA A 519 -11.61 -10.15 10.14
C ALA A 519 -10.56 -9.57 11.07
N ALA A 520 -9.28 -9.97 10.93
CA ALA A 520 -8.18 -9.38 11.68
C ALA A 520 -8.01 -7.89 11.35
N LEU A 521 -8.12 -7.50 10.08
CA LEU A 521 -8.04 -6.11 9.65
C LEU A 521 -9.18 -5.26 10.23
N ALA A 522 -10.41 -5.76 10.22
CA ALA A 522 -11.56 -5.08 10.82
C ALA A 522 -11.43 -4.93 12.35
N ALA A 523 -10.99 -5.99 13.04
CA ALA A 523 -10.86 -6.03 14.49
C ALA A 523 -9.66 -5.22 15.03
N SER A 524 -8.57 -5.11 14.25
CA SER A 524 -7.32 -4.49 14.71
C SER A 524 -7.49 -3.03 15.17
N ASP A 525 -6.56 -2.46 15.94
CA ASP A 525 -6.59 -1.02 16.24
C ASP A 525 -6.14 -0.17 15.02
N ALA A 526 -6.67 1.06 14.89
CA ALA A 526 -6.39 1.91 13.72
C ALA A 526 -4.96 2.49 13.67
N VAL A 527 -4.24 2.51 14.79
CA VAL A 527 -2.92 3.15 14.90
C VAL A 527 -1.81 2.12 14.71
N GLY A 528 -1.78 1.09 15.56
CA GLY A 528 -0.76 0.05 15.64
C GLY A 528 -1.07 -1.21 14.84
N GLY A 529 -2.34 -1.49 14.57
CA GLY A 529 -2.80 -2.73 13.93
C GLY A 529 -2.81 -3.94 14.87
N GLN A 530 -2.77 -3.75 16.19
CA GLN A 530 -2.85 -4.80 17.20
C GLN A 530 -4.21 -5.47 17.16
N VAL A 531 -4.22 -6.80 17.24
CA VAL A 531 -5.42 -7.64 17.25
C VAL A 531 -5.17 -8.92 18.04
N GLY A 532 -6.10 -9.29 18.89
CA GLY A 532 -6.10 -10.55 19.61
C GLY A 532 -6.34 -11.74 18.69
N ARG A 533 -5.79 -12.92 19.03
CA ARG A 533 -6.00 -14.17 18.27
C ARG A 533 -7.48 -14.57 18.16
N GLU A 534 -8.25 -14.37 19.21
CA GLU A 534 -9.70 -14.66 19.24
C GLU A 534 -10.54 -13.53 18.63
N GLU A 535 -10.05 -12.29 18.66
CA GLU A 535 -10.81 -11.11 18.20
C GLU A 535 -11.15 -11.18 16.70
N ALA A 536 -10.27 -11.79 15.88
CA ALA A 536 -10.57 -12.05 14.47
C ALA A 536 -11.73 -13.05 14.31
N ALA A 537 -11.84 -14.06 15.16
CA ALA A 537 -12.95 -15.01 15.12
C ALA A 537 -14.25 -14.37 15.63
N ASP A 538 -14.17 -13.58 16.70
CA ASP A 538 -15.30 -12.84 17.24
C ASP A 538 -15.83 -11.80 16.24
N MET A 539 -14.94 -11.14 15.49
CA MET A 539 -15.32 -10.24 14.40
C MET A 539 -16.04 -10.97 13.26
N ALA A 540 -15.59 -12.18 12.90
CA ALA A 540 -16.31 -12.99 11.91
C ALA A 540 -17.71 -13.36 12.39
N GLU A 541 -17.87 -13.74 13.67
CA GLU A 541 -19.17 -14.00 14.27
C GLU A 541 -20.08 -12.76 14.27
N ALA A 542 -19.54 -11.59 14.63
CA ALA A 542 -20.25 -10.31 14.58
C ALA A 542 -20.73 -9.96 13.16
N CYS A 543 -19.97 -10.35 12.13
CA CYS A 543 -20.34 -10.20 10.73
C CYS A 543 -21.23 -11.33 10.18
N GLY A 544 -21.76 -12.20 11.06
CA GLY A 544 -22.74 -13.23 10.70
C GLY A 544 -22.16 -14.63 10.43
N ALA A 545 -20.92 -14.92 10.83
CA ALA A 545 -20.37 -16.26 10.71
C ALA A 545 -21.05 -17.25 11.67
N GLU A 546 -21.49 -18.40 11.15
CA GLU A 546 -21.90 -19.54 11.99
C GLU A 546 -20.71 -20.09 12.81
N SER A 547 -20.99 -20.76 13.94
CA SER A 547 -19.95 -21.27 14.86
C SER A 547 -18.86 -22.12 14.18
N ARG A 548 -19.20 -22.87 13.12
CA ARG A 548 -18.19 -23.66 12.38
C ARG A 548 -17.32 -22.82 11.44
N VAL A 549 -17.89 -21.77 10.83
CA VAL A 549 -17.12 -20.85 9.98
C VAL A 549 -16.20 -20.00 10.84
N ARG A 550 -16.68 -19.58 12.02
CA ARG A 550 -15.88 -18.96 13.08
C ARG A 550 -14.65 -19.81 13.44
N GLU A 551 -14.81 -21.11 13.70
CA GLU A 551 -13.67 -22.00 14.00
C GLU A 551 -12.69 -22.15 12.83
N ARG A 552 -13.17 -22.15 11.57
CA ARG A 552 -12.30 -22.17 10.39
C ARG A 552 -11.49 -20.89 10.26
N VAL A 553 -12.12 -19.75 10.47
CA VAL A 553 -11.46 -18.42 10.47
C VAL A 553 -10.38 -18.39 11.55
N ARG A 554 -10.73 -18.80 12.78
CA ARG A 554 -9.79 -18.92 13.91
C ARG A 554 -8.58 -19.78 13.55
N ALA A 555 -8.80 -20.96 12.98
CA ALA A 555 -7.72 -21.88 12.60
C ALA A 555 -6.82 -21.31 11.48
N ALA A 556 -7.37 -20.48 10.59
CA ALA A 556 -6.64 -19.87 9.49
C ALA A 556 -5.72 -18.72 9.91
N VAL A 557 -5.93 -18.13 11.10
CA VAL A 557 -5.07 -17.06 11.65
C VAL A 557 -3.61 -17.51 11.75
N ASP A 558 -3.35 -18.74 12.19
CA ASP A 558 -1.98 -19.27 12.27
C ASP A 558 -1.33 -19.45 10.89
N ASP A 559 -2.13 -19.69 9.85
CA ASP A 559 -1.63 -19.77 8.48
C ASP A 559 -1.20 -18.40 7.96
N LEU A 560 -1.96 -17.35 8.29
CA LEU A 560 -1.60 -15.97 7.97
C LEU A 560 -0.30 -15.53 8.65
N VAL A 561 -0.07 -15.98 9.89
CA VAL A 561 1.21 -15.75 10.59
C VAL A 561 2.36 -16.46 9.87
N ARG A 562 2.20 -17.74 9.50
CA ARG A 562 3.22 -18.48 8.74
C ARG A 562 3.54 -17.84 7.38
N ARG A 563 2.55 -17.20 6.76
CA ARG A 563 2.67 -16.49 5.48
C ARG A 563 3.15 -15.04 5.62
N GLY A 564 3.37 -14.57 6.84
CA GLY A 564 3.85 -13.21 7.12
C GLY A 564 2.84 -12.10 6.86
N LEU A 565 1.54 -12.43 6.74
CA LEU A 565 0.46 -11.43 6.61
C LEU A 565 0.03 -10.88 7.98
N LEU A 566 0.32 -11.62 9.06
CA LEU A 566 0.18 -11.19 10.45
C LEU A 566 1.53 -11.39 11.16
N THR A 567 1.92 -10.45 12.01
CA THR A 567 3.15 -10.54 12.81
C THR A 567 2.82 -10.80 14.28
N VAL A 568 3.63 -11.62 14.96
CA VAL A 568 3.47 -11.89 16.39
C VAL A 568 4.18 -10.79 17.17
N VAL A 569 3.50 -10.17 18.14
CA VAL A 569 4.10 -9.17 19.02
C VAL A 569 4.98 -9.88 20.07
N PRO A 570 6.27 -9.51 20.22
CA PRO A 570 7.23 -10.24 21.06
C PRO A 570 6.82 -10.43 22.53
N ASP A 571 6.06 -9.49 23.10
CA ASP A 571 5.84 -9.40 24.56
C ASP A 571 4.39 -9.69 25.02
N GLY A 572 3.47 -10.09 24.13
CA GLY A 572 2.04 -10.12 24.47
C GLY A 572 1.19 -11.27 23.92
N GLY A 573 1.73 -12.13 23.04
CA GLY A 573 0.92 -13.18 22.37
C GLY A 573 -0.15 -12.65 21.40
N GLU A 574 -0.36 -11.34 21.36
CA GLU A 574 -1.17 -10.60 20.40
C GLU A 574 -0.53 -10.63 19.01
N LEU A 575 -1.39 -10.46 18.00
CA LEU A 575 -1.01 -10.36 16.61
C LEU A 575 -1.05 -8.91 16.17
N ARG A 576 -0.35 -8.61 15.09
CA ARG A 576 -0.34 -7.30 14.47
C ARG A 576 -0.57 -7.43 12.97
N VAL A 577 -1.54 -6.68 12.47
CA VAL A 577 -1.76 -6.45 11.05
C VAL A 577 -0.75 -5.37 10.58
N PRO A 578 0.11 -5.64 9.59
CA PRO A 578 1.02 -4.63 9.04
C PRO A 578 0.23 -3.52 8.31
N LEU A 579 -0.05 -2.42 9.01
CA LEU A 579 -0.85 -1.31 8.48
C LEU A 579 -0.04 -0.38 7.54
N GLY A 580 0.33 -0.88 6.36
CA GLY A 580 0.77 -0.05 5.23
C GLY A 580 -0.38 0.83 4.70
N GLY A 581 -0.07 1.85 3.90
CA GLY A 581 -1.08 2.78 3.36
C GLY A 581 -2.24 2.09 2.63
N VAL A 582 -1.96 1.06 1.81
CA VAL A 582 -2.99 0.28 1.12
C VAL A 582 -3.84 -0.55 2.10
N VAL A 583 -3.22 -1.19 3.09
CA VAL A 583 -3.93 -1.97 4.10
C VAL A 583 -4.81 -1.07 4.97
N ARG A 584 -4.34 0.14 5.31
CA ARG A 584 -5.14 1.16 6.01
C ARG A 584 -6.33 1.62 5.17
N ALA A 585 -6.17 1.80 3.87
CA ALA A 585 -7.26 2.17 2.98
C ALA A 585 -8.32 1.07 2.90
N LEU A 586 -7.90 -0.20 2.79
CA LEU A 586 -8.80 -1.36 2.72
C LEU A 586 -9.58 -1.60 4.02
N ARG A 587 -9.09 -1.09 5.15
CA ARG A 587 -9.75 -1.26 6.46
C ARG A 587 -11.19 -0.76 6.47
N ALA A 588 -11.49 0.35 5.79
CA ALA A 588 -12.84 0.93 5.75
C ALA A 588 -13.86 -0.02 5.09
N GLU A 589 -13.40 -0.93 4.23
CA GLU A 589 -14.24 -1.91 3.53
C GLU A 589 -14.17 -3.30 4.17
N ALA A 590 -13.36 -3.51 5.21
CA ALA A 590 -13.02 -4.83 5.72
C ALA A 590 -14.24 -5.63 6.21
N GLU A 591 -15.16 -5.00 6.95
CA GLU A 591 -16.40 -5.64 7.42
C GLU A 591 -17.32 -6.02 6.25
N GLN A 592 -17.42 -5.16 5.23
CA GLN A 592 -18.22 -5.43 4.04
C GLN A 592 -17.65 -6.61 3.25
N GLN A 593 -16.34 -6.64 3.03
CA GLN A 593 -15.68 -7.76 2.32
C GLN A 593 -15.79 -9.06 3.12
N LEU A 594 -15.61 -9.00 4.44
CA LEU A 594 -15.78 -10.14 5.34
C LEU A 594 -17.20 -10.70 5.26
N THR A 595 -18.23 -9.87 5.34
CA THR A 595 -19.64 -10.30 5.26
C THR A 595 -19.92 -11.04 3.95
N VAL A 596 -19.42 -10.52 2.82
CA VAL A 596 -19.57 -11.17 1.50
C VAL A 596 -18.87 -12.53 1.48
N LEU A 597 -17.65 -12.62 1.99
CA LEU A 597 -16.87 -13.87 2.03
C LEU A 597 -17.48 -14.91 2.97
N LEU A 598 -18.00 -14.50 4.13
CA LEU A 598 -18.70 -15.38 5.06
C LEU A 598 -19.95 -15.97 4.42
N GLY A 599 -20.72 -15.16 3.69
CA GLY A 599 -21.84 -15.63 2.87
C GLY A 599 -21.42 -16.68 1.83
N ARG A 600 -20.31 -16.44 1.11
CA ARG A 600 -19.76 -17.41 0.16
C ARG A 600 -19.32 -18.71 0.85
N LEU A 601 -18.60 -18.62 1.98
CA LEU A 601 -18.14 -19.75 2.77
C LEU A 601 -19.29 -20.59 3.37
N ALA A 602 -20.42 -19.95 3.69
CA ALA A 602 -21.64 -20.63 4.11
C ALA A 602 -22.32 -21.34 2.92
N LEU A 603 -22.37 -20.71 1.74
CA LEU A 603 -22.98 -21.24 0.52
C LEU A 603 -22.15 -22.34 -0.19
N GLU A 604 -20.82 -22.31 -0.10
CA GLU A 604 -19.94 -23.44 -0.49
C GLU A 604 -20.36 -24.75 0.21
N ARG A 605 -21.15 -24.64 1.28
CA ARG A 605 -21.75 -25.76 1.99
C ARG A 605 -23.14 -26.14 1.52
N GLU A 606 -24.00 -25.26 0.99
CA GLU A 606 -25.26 -25.73 0.37
C GLU A 606 -24.99 -26.72 -0.76
N GLU A 607 -23.91 -26.51 -1.52
CA GLU A 607 -23.42 -27.46 -2.54
C GLU A 607 -22.75 -28.74 -1.96
N ARG A 608 -22.42 -28.75 -0.66
CA ARG A 608 -21.72 -29.84 0.05
C ARG A 608 -22.57 -30.52 1.13
N ARG A 609 -23.82 -30.09 1.37
CA ARG A 609 -24.66 -30.58 2.47
C ARG A 609 -25.77 -31.56 2.06
N ASP A 610 -25.84 -31.94 0.80
CA ASP A 610 -26.52 -33.16 0.37
C ASP A 610 -25.59 -33.87 -0.63
N GLY A 611 -25.23 -35.13 -0.36
CA GLY A 611 -24.89 -36.05 -1.44
C GLY A 611 -26.06 -36.06 -2.44
N PRO A 612 -25.81 -36.30 -3.74
CA PRO A 612 -26.63 -35.74 -4.81
C PRO A 612 -28.11 -36.11 -4.67
N LYS A 613 -28.96 -35.09 -4.45
CA LYS A 613 -30.32 -35.14 -4.99
C LYS A 613 -30.16 -35.40 -6.49
N ALA A 614 -30.83 -36.42 -7.02
CA ALA A 614 -30.71 -36.88 -8.41
C ALA A 614 -30.73 -35.72 -9.44
N TRP A 615 -31.43 -34.64 -9.09
CA TRP A 615 -31.44 -33.35 -9.78
C TRP A 615 -30.05 -32.81 -10.18
N HIS A 616 -29.09 -32.72 -9.26
CA HIS A 616 -27.78 -32.10 -9.54
C HIS A 616 -26.89 -32.92 -10.47
N LEU A 617 -27.16 -34.23 -10.59
CA LEU A 617 -26.43 -35.11 -11.51
C LEU A 617 -26.69 -34.75 -12.96
N ASN A 618 -27.85 -34.17 -13.28
CA ASN A 618 -28.22 -33.78 -14.65
C ASN A 618 -27.23 -32.78 -15.28
N ARG A 619 -26.46 -32.03 -14.47
CA ARG A 619 -25.34 -31.18 -14.93
C ARG A 619 -24.29 -31.95 -15.73
N TYR A 620 -24.05 -33.20 -15.33
CA TYR A 620 -23.00 -34.04 -15.88
C TYR A 620 -23.50 -34.91 -17.03
N ALA A 621 -24.75 -34.77 -17.48
CA ALA A 621 -25.37 -35.67 -18.45
C ALA A 621 -24.53 -35.87 -19.73
N THR A 622 -23.75 -34.87 -20.13
CA THR A 622 -22.91 -34.86 -21.34
C THR A 622 -21.56 -35.57 -21.18
N VAL A 623 -21.17 -36.01 -19.98
CA VAL A 623 -19.87 -36.64 -19.74
C VAL A 623 -19.98 -38.13 -19.39
N PRO A 624 -19.00 -38.98 -19.79
CA PRO A 624 -19.07 -40.43 -19.61
C PRO A 624 -19.31 -40.91 -18.18
N VAL A 625 -18.83 -40.19 -17.17
CA VAL A 625 -19.01 -40.55 -15.76
C VAL A 625 -20.48 -40.50 -15.31
N TYR A 626 -21.36 -39.82 -16.04
CA TYR A 626 -22.78 -39.64 -15.67
C TYR A 626 -23.55 -40.93 -15.46
N SER A 627 -23.39 -41.93 -16.33
CA SER A 627 -24.10 -43.21 -16.19
C SER A 627 -23.73 -43.91 -14.89
N ARG A 628 -22.45 -43.90 -14.52
CA ARG A 628 -21.96 -44.44 -13.24
C ARG A 628 -22.48 -43.65 -12.04
N LEU A 629 -22.52 -42.32 -12.15
CA LEU A 629 -23.09 -41.45 -11.12
C LEU A 629 -24.59 -41.70 -10.92
N ARG A 630 -25.34 -41.99 -12.00
CA ARG A 630 -26.78 -42.30 -11.95
C ARG A 630 -27.05 -43.68 -11.35
N GLU A 631 -26.19 -44.66 -11.61
CA GLU A 631 -26.30 -46.01 -11.02
C GLU A 631 -25.96 -46.02 -9.52
N THR A 632 -24.96 -45.22 -9.11
CA THR A 632 -24.51 -45.16 -7.71
C THR A 632 -24.39 -43.70 -7.21
N PRO A 633 -25.50 -43.00 -6.93
CA PRO A 633 -25.48 -41.59 -6.54
C PRO A 633 -24.68 -41.32 -5.26
N THR A 634 -24.65 -42.28 -4.34
CA THR A 634 -23.92 -42.19 -3.07
C THR A 634 -22.39 -42.18 -3.24
N ALA A 635 -21.86 -42.59 -4.40
CA ALA A 635 -20.42 -42.60 -4.70
C ALA A 635 -19.95 -41.30 -5.40
N PHE A 636 -20.76 -40.23 -5.39
CA PHE A 636 -20.41 -38.97 -6.06
C PHE A 636 -19.06 -38.40 -5.60
N GLU A 637 -18.72 -38.52 -4.31
CA GLU A 637 -17.44 -38.04 -3.79
C GLU A 637 -16.23 -38.76 -4.42
N GLU A 638 -16.36 -40.05 -4.76
CA GLU A 638 -15.32 -40.84 -5.42
C GLU A 638 -15.10 -40.39 -6.86
N PHE A 639 -16.17 -39.93 -7.52
CA PHE A 639 -16.17 -39.53 -8.93
C PHE A 639 -16.19 -38.01 -9.15
N ALA A 640 -16.21 -37.19 -8.10
CA ALA A 640 -16.39 -35.74 -8.21
C ALA A 640 -15.25 -35.05 -8.95
N GLU A 641 -14.01 -35.48 -8.71
CA GLU A 641 -12.82 -34.98 -9.40
C GLU A 641 -12.86 -35.36 -10.89
N GLU A 642 -13.16 -36.63 -11.19
CA GLU A 642 -13.32 -37.15 -12.55
C GLU A 642 -14.42 -36.40 -13.31
N ALA A 643 -15.57 -36.18 -12.68
CA ALA A 643 -16.70 -35.46 -13.26
C ALA A 643 -16.38 -33.99 -13.55
N ARG A 644 -15.62 -33.33 -12.67
CA ARG A 644 -15.18 -31.94 -12.89
C ARG A 644 -14.18 -31.82 -14.02
N LEU A 645 -13.20 -32.72 -14.08
CA LEU A 645 -12.19 -32.74 -15.14
C LEU A 645 -12.83 -33.04 -16.50
N GLN A 646 -13.66 -34.09 -16.58
CA GLN A 646 -14.37 -34.40 -17.81
C GLN A 646 -15.28 -33.27 -18.28
N LEU A 647 -15.97 -32.57 -17.36
CA LEU A 647 -16.83 -31.45 -17.73
C LEU A 647 -16.05 -30.19 -18.15
N ALA A 648 -14.81 -30.04 -17.68
CA ALA A 648 -13.91 -28.94 -18.07
C ALA A 648 -13.22 -29.22 -19.41
N GLU A 649 -12.84 -30.46 -19.66
CA GLU A 649 -12.15 -30.92 -20.88
C GLU A 649 -13.11 -31.32 -22.01
N ALA A 650 -14.40 -31.54 -21.71
CA ALA A 650 -15.39 -31.89 -22.71
C ALA A 650 -15.49 -30.80 -23.78
N ASP A 651 -14.93 -31.09 -24.95
CA ASP A 651 -15.51 -30.61 -26.19
C ASP A 651 -16.92 -31.19 -26.31
N VAL A 652 -17.86 -30.37 -26.80
CA VAL A 652 -19.25 -30.82 -26.93
C VAL A 652 -19.24 -31.96 -27.93
N ASP A 653 -19.38 -33.18 -27.43
CA ASP A 653 -19.52 -34.36 -28.26
C ASP A 653 -21.02 -34.55 -28.52
N PRO A 654 -21.55 -34.20 -29.70
CA PRO A 654 -22.94 -34.40 -30.04
C PRO A 654 -23.26 -35.87 -30.33
N SER A 655 -22.43 -36.83 -29.91
CA SER A 655 -22.58 -38.29 -30.10
C SER A 655 -23.77 -38.89 -29.31
N GLY A 656 -24.96 -38.34 -29.51
CA GLY A 656 -26.23 -38.99 -29.20
C GLY A 656 -27.11 -39.00 -30.44
N ARG A 657 -28.04 -39.97 -30.51
CA ARG A 657 -29.01 -39.97 -31.61
C ARG A 657 -29.88 -38.69 -31.49
N PRO A 658 -29.95 -37.85 -32.54
CA PRO A 658 -30.89 -36.73 -32.58
C PRO A 658 -32.34 -37.26 -32.55
N GLY A 659 -33.29 -36.43 -32.14
CA GLY A 659 -34.71 -36.82 -32.02
C GLY A 659 -35.21 -36.98 -30.58
N THR A 660 -34.79 -36.10 -29.67
CA THR A 660 -35.29 -36.09 -28.28
C THR A 660 -36.71 -35.53 -28.23
N GLY A 661 -37.61 -36.19 -27.51
CA GLY A 661 -38.96 -35.67 -27.26
C GLY A 661 -38.99 -34.81 -26.00
N PRO A 662 -39.14 -33.46 -26.07
CA PRO A 662 -39.08 -32.58 -24.91
C PRO A 662 -40.13 -32.92 -23.84
N ALA A 663 -41.32 -33.38 -24.25
CA ALA A 663 -42.38 -33.80 -23.34
C ALA A 663 -41.95 -34.97 -22.42
N VAL A 664 -41.25 -35.96 -22.98
CA VAL A 664 -40.77 -37.13 -22.22
C VAL A 664 -39.67 -36.73 -21.24
N LEU A 665 -38.72 -35.91 -21.70
CA LEU A 665 -37.61 -35.46 -20.88
C LEU A 665 -38.08 -34.56 -19.73
N LEU A 666 -38.93 -33.57 -20.01
CA LEU A 666 -39.54 -32.72 -18.97
C LEU A 666 -40.38 -33.52 -17.98
N GLY A 667 -41.08 -34.57 -18.46
CA GLY A 667 -41.79 -35.51 -17.58
C GLY A 667 -40.86 -36.28 -16.64
N SER A 668 -39.63 -36.58 -17.06
CA SER A 668 -38.62 -37.22 -16.20
C SER A 668 -37.93 -36.24 -15.24
N LEU A 669 -37.69 -35.00 -15.66
CA LEU A 669 -37.03 -33.97 -14.86
C LEU A 669 -37.96 -33.31 -13.84
N GLY A 670 -39.26 -33.25 -14.12
CA GLY A 670 -40.25 -32.59 -13.26
C GLY A 670 -40.24 -33.11 -11.82
N PRO A 671 -40.38 -34.42 -11.57
CA PRO A 671 -40.32 -34.97 -10.22
C PRO A 671 -39.00 -34.70 -9.49
N GLU A 672 -37.86 -34.83 -10.20
CA GLU A 672 -36.54 -34.53 -9.61
C GLU A 672 -36.40 -33.05 -9.25
N PHE A 673 -36.96 -32.15 -10.07
CA PHE A 673 -36.98 -30.72 -9.82
C PHE A 673 -37.86 -30.37 -8.62
N GLU A 674 -39.08 -30.91 -8.55
CA GLU A 674 -40.01 -30.67 -7.44
C GLU A 674 -39.46 -31.21 -6.10
N GLU A 675 -38.70 -32.30 -6.12
CA GLU A 675 -37.99 -32.81 -4.94
C GLU A 675 -36.83 -31.89 -4.52
N ALA A 676 -36.07 -31.37 -5.48
CA ALA A 676 -34.96 -30.45 -5.20
C ALA A 676 -35.45 -29.07 -4.74
N HIS A 677 -36.56 -28.60 -5.30
CA HIS A 677 -37.14 -27.27 -5.11
C HIS A 677 -38.62 -27.37 -4.68
N PRO A 678 -38.92 -27.91 -3.47
CA PRO A 678 -40.30 -28.19 -3.03
C PRO A 678 -41.17 -26.95 -2.85
N HIS A 679 -40.56 -25.77 -2.81
CA HIS A 679 -41.20 -24.46 -2.75
C HIS A 679 -41.60 -23.91 -4.13
N VAL A 680 -41.27 -24.59 -5.23
CA VAL A 680 -41.57 -24.16 -6.60
C VAL A 680 -42.61 -25.09 -7.23
N ARG A 681 -43.70 -24.51 -7.71
CA ARG A 681 -44.69 -25.22 -8.52
C ARG A 681 -44.27 -25.20 -9.99
N LEU A 682 -44.19 -26.37 -10.62
CA LEU A 682 -43.86 -26.50 -12.04
C LEU A 682 -45.15 -26.54 -12.90
N ASP A 683 -45.24 -25.67 -13.92
CA ASP A 683 -46.33 -25.65 -14.94
C ASP A 683 -45.73 -25.95 -16.32
N VAL A 684 -45.82 -27.20 -16.79
CA VAL A 684 -45.30 -27.61 -18.10
C VAL A 684 -46.42 -27.74 -19.12
N ARG A 685 -46.28 -27.03 -20.23
CA ARG A 685 -47.17 -27.09 -21.40
C ARG A 685 -46.36 -27.48 -22.62
N CYS A 686 -46.33 -28.77 -22.93
CA CYS A 686 -45.57 -29.31 -24.04
C CYS A 686 -46.46 -30.23 -24.89
N PRO A 687 -46.64 -29.95 -26.20
CA PRO A 687 -47.38 -30.82 -27.10
C PRO A 687 -46.79 -32.23 -27.12
N PRO A 688 -47.61 -33.28 -26.95
CA PRO A 688 -47.12 -34.65 -27.07
C PRO A 688 -46.68 -34.94 -28.51
N GLY A 689 -45.55 -35.63 -28.67
CA GLY A 689 -45.05 -36.08 -29.98
C GLY A 689 -44.08 -35.13 -30.69
N LEU A 690 -43.83 -33.93 -30.16
CA LEU A 690 -42.79 -33.03 -30.69
C LEU A 690 -41.39 -33.62 -30.47
N ARG A 691 -40.50 -33.50 -31.46
CA ARG A 691 -39.11 -33.95 -31.39
C ARG A 691 -38.16 -32.85 -31.82
N VAL A 692 -36.99 -32.80 -31.17
CA VAL A 692 -35.92 -31.86 -31.50
C VAL A 692 -34.66 -32.59 -31.92
N ALA A 693 -33.91 -32.01 -32.86
CA ALA A 693 -32.62 -32.52 -33.31
C ALA A 693 -31.49 -32.16 -32.32
N VAL A 694 -31.76 -32.28 -31.03
CA VAL A 694 -30.80 -32.11 -29.93
C VAL A 694 -30.68 -33.44 -29.20
N PRO A 695 -29.47 -33.97 -28.97
CA PRO A 695 -29.27 -35.20 -28.20
C PRO A 695 -29.82 -35.08 -26.78
N GLU A 696 -30.40 -36.18 -26.27
CA GLU A 696 -31.05 -36.18 -24.95
C GLU A 696 -30.11 -35.76 -23.80
N PRO A 697 -28.84 -36.21 -23.74
CA PRO A 697 -27.90 -35.76 -22.71
C PRO A 697 -27.64 -34.25 -22.73
N VAL A 698 -27.59 -33.67 -23.93
CA VAL A 698 -27.37 -32.24 -24.15
C VAL A 698 -28.60 -31.46 -23.70
N LEU A 699 -29.79 -31.85 -24.15
CA LEU A 699 -31.04 -31.17 -23.77
C LEU A 699 -31.30 -31.29 -22.27
N ARG A 700 -30.96 -32.43 -21.65
CA ARG A 700 -31.04 -32.64 -20.19
C ARG A 700 -30.17 -31.66 -19.42
N ALA A 701 -28.91 -31.53 -19.80
CA ALA A 701 -27.98 -30.59 -19.16
C ALA A 701 -28.45 -29.13 -19.34
N VAL A 702 -28.94 -28.78 -20.55
CA VAL A 702 -29.49 -27.45 -20.85
C VAL A 702 -30.69 -27.13 -19.97
N LEU A 703 -31.68 -28.03 -19.93
CA LEU A 703 -32.88 -27.83 -19.12
C LEU A 703 -32.55 -27.75 -17.63
N TYR A 704 -31.64 -28.61 -17.13
CA TYR A 704 -31.16 -28.54 -15.76
C TYR A 704 -30.61 -27.16 -15.41
N GLU A 705 -29.66 -26.62 -16.18
CA GLU A 705 -29.04 -25.33 -15.83
C GLU A 705 -30.05 -24.17 -15.82
N VAL A 706 -31.02 -24.15 -16.74
CA VAL A 706 -32.04 -23.08 -16.77
C VAL A 706 -33.09 -23.26 -15.67
N MET A 707 -33.57 -24.48 -15.45
CA MET A 707 -34.55 -24.79 -14.41
C MET A 707 -33.95 -24.59 -13.01
N ASP A 708 -32.70 -25.00 -12.77
CA ASP A 708 -32.03 -24.85 -11.47
C ASP A 708 -31.84 -23.37 -11.12
N ASN A 709 -31.46 -22.54 -12.10
CA ASN A 709 -31.39 -21.08 -11.94
C ASN A 709 -32.72 -20.47 -11.50
N ALA A 710 -33.84 -20.97 -12.03
CA ALA A 710 -35.18 -20.54 -11.63
C ALA A 710 -35.56 -21.07 -10.23
N GLY A 711 -35.25 -22.33 -9.92
CA GLY A 711 -35.45 -22.91 -8.59
C GLY A 711 -34.73 -22.15 -7.48
N GLU A 712 -33.45 -21.83 -7.70
CA GLU A 712 -32.64 -21.00 -6.81
C GLU A 712 -33.20 -19.58 -6.65
N ALA A 713 -33.65 -18.95 -7.74
CA ALA A 713 -34.21 -17.59 -7.70
C ALA A 713 -35.51 -17.51 -6.86
N LEU A 714 -36.18 -18.66 -6.66
CA LEU A 714 -37.42 -18.78 -5.91
C LEU A 714 -37.23 -19.32 -4.48
N ALA A 715 -36.01 -19.73 -4.09
CA ALA A 715 -35.70 -20.38 -2.80
C ALA A 715 -36.10 -19.60 -1.54
N GLY A 716 -36.26 -18.27 -1.63
CA GLY A 716 -36.66 -17.44 -0.49
C GLY A 716 -38.14 -17.07 -0.40
N GLN A 717 -38.92 -17.27 -1.47
CA GLN A 717 -40.30 -16.75 -1.57
C GLN A 717 -41.32 -17.76 -2.11
N GLY A 718 -40.86 -18.91 -2.61
CA GLY A 718 -41.67 -19.83 -3.39
C GLY A 718 -42.13 -19.22 -4.72
N GLY A 719 -42.83 -20.00 -5.54
CA GLY A 719 -43.36 -19.45 -6.79
C GLY A 719 -43.71 -20.48 -7.84
N VAL A 720 -43.83 -20.01 -9.08
CA VAL A 720 -44.15 -20.85 -10.24
C VAL A 720 -43.03 -20.73 -11.27
N LEU A 721 -42.58 -21.88 -11.78
CA LEU A 721 -41.79 -21.99 -13.01
C LEU A 721 -42.71 -22.54 -14.11
N GLN A 722 -42.97 -21.74 -15.13
CA GLN A 722 -43.73 -22.14 -16.31
C GLN A 722 -42.78 -22.49 -17.46
N ILE A 723 -43.01 -23.64 -18.10
CA ILE A 723 -42.30 -24.08 -19.29
C ILE A 723 -43.33 -24.29 -20.40
N LEU A 724 -43.22 -23.51 -21.47
CA LEU A 724 -44.07 -23.60 -22.66
C LEU A 724 -43.22 -24.07 -23.84
N VAL A 725 -43.66 -25.11 -24.53
CA VAL A 725 -43.00 -25.62 -25.74
C VAL A 725 -43.93 -25.41 -26.93
N GLU A 726 -43.46 -24.68 -27.92
CA GLU A 726 -44.20 -24.35 -29.14
C GLU A 726 -43.45 -24.83 -30.37
N ARG A 727 -44.20 -25.33 -31.34
CA ARG A 727 -43.67 -25.73 -32.65
C ARG A 727 -43.77 -24.54 -33.59
N GLU A 728 -42.62 -24.07 -34.08
CA GLU A 728 -42.49 -23.04 -35.10
C GLU A 728 -41.57 -23.54 -36.21
N SER A 729 -42.02 -24.57 -36.93
CA SER A 729 -41.21 -25.29 -37.92
C SER A 729 -40.46 -24.33 -38.87
N PRO A 730 -39.14 -24.50 -39.08
CA PRO A 730 -38.30 -25.65 -38.69
C PRO A 730 -37.78 -25.62 -37.24
N GLU A 731 -38.25 -24.71 -36.39
CA GLU A 731 -37.82 -24.54 -35.01
C GLU A 731 -38.82 -25.08 -33.98
N VAL A 732 -38.30 -25.36 -32.78
CA VAL A 732 -39.06 -25.63 -31.56
C VAL A 732 -38.60 -24.63 -30.52
N LEU A 733 -39.54 -23.83 -30.02
CA LEU A 733 -39.29 -22.82 -29.01
C LEU A 733 -39.63 -23.38 -27.62
N VAL A 734 -38.67 -23.36 -26.71
CA VAL A 734 -38.89 -23.69 -25.29
C VAL A 734 -38.77 -22.41 -24.48
N VAL A 735 -39.89 -21.90 -23.99
CA VAL A 735 -39.97 -20.68 -23.19
C VAL A 735 -40.10 -21.04 -21.70
N LEU A 736 -39.12 -20.63 -20.90
CA LEU A 736 -39.10 -20.81 -19.45
C LEU A 736 -39.31 -19.46 -18.76
N ARG A 737 -40.29 -19.36 -17.86
CA ARG A 737 -40.64 -18.14 -17.13
C ARG A 737 -40.82 -18.42 -15.65
N ASP A 738 -40.14 -17.68 -14.79
CA ASP A 738 -40.33 -17.76 -13.34
C ASP A 738 -41.10 -16.56 -12.77
N SER A 739 -41.67 -16.73 -11.57
CA SER A 739 -42.32 -15.67 -10.80
C SER A 739 -41.37 -14.98 -9.80
N GLY A 740 -40.07 -15.05 -10.04
CA GLY A 740 -39.02 -14.55 -9.14
C GLY A 740 -38.77 -13.04 -9.26
N PRO A 741 -37.66 -12.53 -8.69
CA PRO A 741 -37.32 -11.10 -8.72
C PRO A 741 -36.87 -10.60 -10.10
N GLY A 742 -36.66 -11.53 -11.04
CA GLY A 742 -36.19 -11.26 -12.39
C GLY A 742 -34.69 -11.01 -12.48
N LEU A 743 -34.22 -10.76 -13.71
CA LEU A 743 -32.80 -10.46 -13.95
C LEU A 743 -32.43 -9.08 -13.40
N PRO A 744 -31.24 -8.88 -12.80
CA PRO A 744 -30.78 -7.56 -12.36
C PRO A 744 -30.67 -6.56 -13.52
N GLU A 745 -30.78 -5.27 -13.24
CA GLU A 745 -30.76 -4.20 -14.26
C GLU A 745 -29.48 -4.20 -15.13
N ARG A 746 -28.34 -4.59 -14.53
CA ARG A 746 -27.06 -4.79 -15.23
C ARG A 746 -27.09 -5.96 -16.22
N ALA A 747 -27.93 -6.97 -15.98
CA ALA A 747 -28.14 -8.10 -16.87
C ALA A 747 -29.11 -7.75 -18.01
N ARG A 748 -30.19 -7.01 -17.70
CA ARG A 748 -31.18 -6.55 -18.69
C ARG A 748 -30.59 -5.58 -19.72
N SER A 749 -29.70 -4.67 -19.28
CA SER A 749 -29.09 -3.66 -20.16
C SER A 749 -28.06 -4.23 -21.16
N ARG A 750 -27.55 -5.45 -20.95
CA ARG A 750 -26.60 -6.12 -21.88
C ARG A 750 -26.84 -7.64 -21.94
N PRO A 751 -27.94 -8.11 -22.57
CA PRO A 751 -28.33 -9.52 -22.57
C PRO A 751 -27.25 -10.44 -23.14
N ALA A 752 -26.53 -10.01 -24.19
CA ALA A 752 -25.46 -10.80 -24.79
C ALA A 752 -24.29 -11.12 -23.82
N ARG A 753 -24.06 -10.29 -22.78
CA ARG A 753 -23.00 -10.53 -21.80
C ARG A 753 -23.37 -11.57 -20.76
N ILE A 754 -24.66 -11.86 -20.56
CA ILE A 754 -25.09 -12.83 -19.54
C ILE A 754 -24.68 -14.27 -19.87
N PHE A 755 -24.46 -14.51 -21.16
CA PHE A 755 -24.00 -15.79 -21.68
C PHE A 755 -22.47 -15.86 -21.83
N GLY A 756 -21.74 -14.86 -21.33
CA GLY A 756 -20.28 -14.83 -21.40
C GLY A 756 -19.61 -15.72 -20.35
N PRO A 757 -18.39 -16.21 -20.62
CA PRO A 757 -17.64 -16.98 -19.62
C PRO A 757 -17.39 -16.11 -18.38
N ALA A 758 -17.62 -16.68 -17.19
CA ALA A 758 -17.49 -16.01 -15.89
C ALA A 758 -18.47 -14.85 -15.61
N TRP A 759 -19.49 -14.62 -16.45
CA TRP A 759 -20.53 -13.67 -16.10
C TRP A 759 -21.46 -14.26 -15.04
N THR A 760 -21.55 -13.58 -13.90
CA THR A 760 -22.41 -13.97 -12.76
C THR A 760 -22.74 -12.75 -11.94
N THR A 761 -23.96 -12.70 -11.40
CA THR A 761 -24.35 -11.71 -10.39
C THR A 761 -24.17 -12.26 -8.97
N ARG A 762 -23.57 -13.47 -8.83
CA ARG A 762 -23.54 -14.26 -7.59
C ARG A 762 -22.12 -14.62 -7.10
N GLY A 763 -21.09 -13.84 -7.46
CA GLY A 763 -19.71 -14.00 -6.97
C GLY A 763 -18.85 -15.00 -7.76
N GLU A 764 -17.54 -15.00 -7.50
CA GLU A 764 -16.54 -15.78 -8.25
C GLU A 764 -16.71 -17.30 -8.08
N GLY A 765 -16.49 -18.06 -9.16
CA GLY A 765 -16.69 -19.51 -9.23
C GLY A 765 -18.08 -19.94 -9.73
N ARG A 766 -19.07 -19.04 -9.73
CA ARG A 766 -20.41 -19.24 -10.33
C ARG A 766 -20.51 -18.49 -11.68
N GLY A 767 -21.50 -18.81 -12.52
CA GLY A 767 -21.70 -18.13 -13.84
C GLY A 767 -21.33 -18.93 -15.09
N ARG A 768 -21.01 -20.21 -14.96
CA ARG A 768 -20.75 -21.07 -16.13
C ARG A 768 -22.02 -21.71 -16.71
N GLY A 769 -23.15 -21.66 -16.00
CA GLY A 769 -24.38 -22.35 -16.39
C GLY A 769 -24.96 -21.88 -17.72
N LEU A 770 -25.39 -20.61 -17.80
CA LEU A 770 -25.97 -20.05 -19.03
C LEU A 770 -24.96 -19.98 -20.20
N HIS A 771 -23.67 -19.79 -19.91
CA HIS A 771 -22.61 -19.92 -20.91
C HIS A 771 -22.54 -21.35 -21.48
N ARG A 772 -22.62 -22.39 -20.63
CA ARG A 772 -22.67 -23.79 -21.06
C ARG A 772 -23.92 -24.07 -21.88
N VAL A 773 -25.09 -23.59 -21.44
CA VAL A 773 -26.34 -23.72 -22.20
C VAL A 773 -26.17 -23.18 -23.62
N ARG A 774 -25.64 -21.96 -23.76
CA ARG A 774 -25.39 -21.36 -25.07
C ARG A 774 -24.43 -22.17 -25.92
N ARG A 775 -23.30 -22.62 -25.37
CA ARG A 775 -22.33 -23.48 -26.07
C ARG A 775 -22.96 -24.80 -26.54
N TYR A 776 -23.77 -25.43 -25.68
CA TYR A 776 -24.46 -26.68 -26.00
C TYR A 776 -25.49 -26.49 -27.12
N LEU A 777 -26.31 -25.43 -27.07
CA LEU A 777 -27.27 -25.16 -28.13
C LEU A 777 -26.57 -24.83 -29.46
N GLN A 778 -25.55 -23.98 -29.44
CA GLN A 778 -24.79 -23.63 -30.65
C GLN A 778 -24.13 -24.84 -31.33
N SER A 779 -23.71 -25.85 -30.56
CA SER A 779 -23.17 -27.10 -31.12
C SER A 779 -24.22 -27.96 -31.85
N CYS A 780 -25.50 -27.73 -31.59
CA CYS A 780 -26.64 -28.43 -32.20
C CYS A 780 -27.31 -27.58 -33.29
N ALA A 781 -26.73 -26.46 -33.70
CA ALA A 781 -27.25 -25.66 -34.80
C ALA A 781 -27.22 -26.45 -36.11
N THR A 782 -28.20 -26.20 -36.96
CA THR A 782 -28.31 -26.79 -38.32
C THR A 782 -28.17 -25.70 -39.36
N ASP A 783 -28.05 -26.05 -40.63
CA ASP A 783 -28.02 -25.06 -41.73
C ASP A 783 -29.28 -24.19 -41.78
N GLU A 784 -30.41 -24.70 -41.28
CA GLU A 784 -31.71 -24.02 -41.29
C GLU A 784 -32.04 -23.30 -39.97
N VAL A 785 -31.48 -23.74 -38.84
CA VAL A 785 -31.83 -23.25 -37.49
C VAL A 785 -30.59 -22.91 -36.67
N SER A 786 -30.47 -21.64 -36.29
CA SER A 786 -29.44 -21.16 -35.36
C SER A 786 -29.85 -21.40 -33.91
N ALA A 787 -29.57 -22.61 -33.40
CA ALA A 787 -29.91 -22.96 -32.04
C ALA A 787 -29.18 -22.08 -31.01
N ASP A 788 -29.94 -21.33 -30.19
CA ASP A 788 -29.41 -20.40 -29.18
C ASP A 788 -30.39 -20.24 -28.00
N ILE A 789 -29.95 -19.51 -26.97
CA ILE A 789 -30.75 -19.07 -25.83
C ILE A 789 -30.87 -17.54 -25.83
N GLU A 790 -32.07 -17.05 -25.57
CA GLU A 790 -32.39 -15.62 -25.52
C GLU A 790 -33.07 -15.25 -24.21
N VAL A 791 -32.97 -13.97 -23.85
CA VAL A 791 -33.75 -13.37 -22.76
C VAL A 791 -34.98 -12.72 -23.35
N LEU A 792 -36.13 -12.98 -22.74
CA LEU A 792 -37.37 -12.28 -23.04
C LEU A 792 -37.63 -11.20 -21.99
N ASP A 793 -38.24 -10.09 -22.42
CA ASP A 793 -38.78 -9.11 -21.50
C ASP A 793 -40.01 -9.67 -20.77
N PRO A 794 -40.27 -9.22 -19.52
CA PRO A 794 -41.41 -9.69 -18.75
C PRO A 794 -42.73 -9.12 -19.32
N ASP A 795 -43.36 -9.88 -20.22
CA ASP A 795 -44.63 -9.52 -20.86
C ASP A 795 -45.88 -9.99 -20.08
N ASN A 796 -45.69 -10.76 -19.00
CA ASN A 796 -46.77 -11.32 -18.19
C ASN A 796 -46.79 -10.72 -16.77
N ARG A 797 -47.87 -10.01 -16.42
CA ARG A 797 -48.05 -9.38 -15.10
C ARG A 797 -48.03 -10.37 -13.92
N ALA A 798 -48.26 -11.65 -14.16
CA ALA A 798 -48.26 -12.70 -13.12
C ALA A 798 -46.92 -13.44 -12.98
N LEU A 799 -46.04 -13.38 -14.00
CA LEU A 799 -44.71 -14.00 -14.01
C LEU A 799 -43.68 -12.91 -14.23
N THR A 800 -43.40 -12.16 -13.15
CA THR A 800 -42.53 -10.96 -13.18
C THR A 800 -41.03 -11.27 -13.12
N GLY A 801 -40.67 -12.55 -13.12
CA GLY A 801 -39.30 -13.05 -12.94
C GLY A 801 -38.47 -13.05 -14.22
N ALA A 802 -37.51 -13.97 -14.31
CA ALA A 802 -36.70 -14.11 -15.51
C ALA A 802 -37.47 -14.92 -16.57
N ALA A 803 -37.23 -14.60 -17.82
CA ALA A 803 -37.81 -15.29 -18.96
C ALA A 803 -36.72 -15.61 -19.97
N PHE A 804 -36.58 -16.89 -20.30
CA PHE A 804 -35.62 -17.40 -21.28
C PHE A 804 -36.36 -18.13 -22.41
N ARG A 805 -35.86 -17.98 -23.64
CA ARG A 805 -36.31 -18.71 -24.82
C ARG A 805 -35.16 -19.54 -25.36
N LEU A 806 -35.33 -20.85 -25.45
CA LEU A 806 -34.42 -21.75 -26.16
C LEU A 806 -34.96 -21.97 -27.57
N VAL A 807 -34.11 -21.79 -28.58
CA VAL A 807 -34.43 -22.08 -29.98
C VAL A 807 -33.76 -23.40 -30.34
N LEU A 808 -34.55 -24.42 -30.66
CA LEU A 808 -34.08 -25.78 -30.96
C LEU A 808 -34.50 -26.19 -32.37
N PRO A 809 -33.68 -26.93 -33.14
CA PRO A 809 -34.09 -27.47 -34.44
C PRO A 809 -35.15 -28.57 -34.26
N GLU A 810 -36.21 -28.54 -35.06
CA GLU A 810 -37.17 -29.64 -35.15
C GLU A 810 -36.51 -30.90 -35.75
N SER A 811 -36.93 -32.09 -35.31
CA SER A 811 -36.51 -33.37 -35.90
C SER A 811 -37.69 -34.05 -36.58
N GLU A 812 -37.52 -34.41 -37.85
CA GLU A 812 -38.53 -35.12 -38.66
C GLU A 812 -38.57 -36.64 -38.43
N ASP A 813 -37.67 -37.19 -37.62
CA ASP A 813 -37.57 -38.64 -37.39
C ASP A 813 -38.79 -39.17 -36.63
N ALA A 814 -39.71 -39.79 -37.38
CA ALA A 814 -40.82 -40.60 -36.85
C ALA A 814 -40.27 -41.81 -36.07
N PRO A 815 -40.96 -42.29 -35.01
CA PRO A 815 -40.51 -43.46 -34.27
C PRO A 815 -40.56 -44.71 -35.18
N PRO A 816 -39.70 -45.72 -34.97
CA PRO A 816 -40.09 -47.09 -35.30
C PRO A 816 -41.28 -47.54 -34.41
#